data_AF-A0A7C8BQQ7-F1
#
_entry.id   AF-A0A7C8BQQ7-F1
#
_cell.length_a   1.000
_cell.length_b   1.000
_cell.length_c   1.000
_cell.angle_alpha   90.00
_cell.angle_beta   90.00
_cell.angle_gamma   90.00
#
_symmetry.space_group_name_H-M   'P 1'
#
loop_
_entity.id
_entity.type
_entity.pdbx_description
1 polymer ?
#
loop_
_entity_poly.entity_id
_entity_poly.type
_entity_poly.pdbx_seq_one_letter_code
_entity_poly.pdbx_strand_id
1 'polypeptide(L)'
;MDNILRIARADFNRLSANVMSIIIAVGLVVVPSLFAWYNIIACWNVFDNTGSLTVAVANTDEGYKSDLVPLRVNVGDQVVSALRANDQIDWVFTDEEDAIDGARSGRYYAAVVIPPSFSRDMLTFYTADAQHADIVYYTNEKKSAIAPKITDKGADSVSYQINAVFAETLSEVSLSLAESVSTFADSEDWDGRIAEVADHVRDMAGAVDDTASVLSLYSSLAQACQSLADDSAALAQKAASTVDGTLDAATSQAGAVPATVDALKGSAAQLSDALEQSAAGFDDVEGKVDALFATASEDVGAAAADLREHAETLDAQTSLYRQAADALAGLAGRVPEALRPNLEAFASRVGAVADMSASMAESLRGAADKLESGDANIAEERDQARADAAAAREQIRSMRDDYAANVAPGLEELAAGAGEAAERMGAIVDDLRGTGDELAGAADSASEAMDSTSEKIAEVATKLSAAAEDLRTMAAGIDEALASGDREALRAVLGSDVDVLSRALAMPVGLERIAVFPVENFGSAMAPLYTTLALFIGSLLILVVVRPKVSSAEARTAGLKDAKPRQLFLGRFAVMGGISLAQTTVMGLGNWLFLGVQVAEPVLFMICFWGAGLVFTFLIYALVAAFANLGKAIAVLLLIVQVTGCGGSFPLQLLPGFIQAISPWLPATHVVNAMRAAMMGPYGNDFWVQMGELALFLVPAALLGLVLRKPLEKFMEWYVEQVESSKLVG
;
A
#
# COMPACT_ATOMS: atom_id res chain seq x y z
N MET A 1 -11.46 -19.89 -38.58
CA MET A 1 -12.39 -19.05 -37.80
C MET A 1 -13.77 -18.99 -38.43
N ASP A 2 -13.91 -19.32 -39.71
CA ASP A 2 -15.16 -19.31 -40.48
C ASP A 2 -16.35 -20.02 -39.83
N ASN A 3 -16.14 -21.19 -39.23
CA ASN A 3 -17.22 -21.92 -38.55
C ASN A 3 -17.78 -21.15 -37.33
N ILE A 4 -16.95 -20.40 -36.59
CA ILE A 4 -17.36 -19.59 -35.44
C ILE A 4 -18.30 -18.47 -35.91
N LEU A 5 -17.87 -17.74 -36.95
CA LEU A 5 -18.64 -16.63 -37.53
C LEU A 5 -19.96 -17.11 -38.17
N ARG A 6 -19.96 -18.29 -38.81
CA ARG A 6 -21.19 -18.89 -39.36
C ARG A 6 -22.20 -19.25 -38.28
N ILE A 7 -21.75 -19.82 -37.17
CA ILE A 7 -22.63 -20.12 -36.01
C ILE A 7 -23.21 -18.82 -35.46
N ALA A 8 -22.36 -17.83 -35.19
CA ALA A 8 -22.79 -16.55 -34.65
C ALA A 8 -23.83 -15.88 -35.55
N ARG A 9 -23.55 -15.79 -36.87
CA ARG A 9 -24.47 -15.18 -37.84
C ARG A 9 -25.80 -15.94 -37.94
N ALA A 10 -25.76 -17.28 -37.94
CA ALA A 10 -26.97 -18.08 -38.00
C ALA A 10 -27.86 -17.87 -36.76
N ASP A 11 -27.25 -17.80 -35.58
CA ASP A 11 -27.95 -17.59 -34.32
C ASP A 11 -28.50 -16.15 -34.19
N PHE A 12 -27.76 -15.13 -34.61
CA PHE A 12 -28.28 -13.75 -34.70
C PHE A 12 -29.48 -13.65 -35.64
N ASN A 13 -29.40 -14.27 -36.82
CA ASN A 13 -30.51 -14.29 -37.77
C ASN A 13 -31.77 -14.96 -37.17
N ARG A 14 -31.58 -15.99 -36.33
CA ARG A 14 -32.69 -16.69 -35.66
C ARG A 14 -33.32 -15.87 -34.53
N LEU A 15 -32.52 -15.09 -33.80
CA LEU A 15 -33.05 -14.16 -32.81
C LEU A 15 -33.95 -13.11 -33.45
N SER A 16 -33.63 -12.67 -34.67
CA SER A 16 -34.45 -11.73 -35.45
C SER A 16 -35.53 -12.38 -36.34
N ALA A 17 -35.58 -13.72 -36.42
CA ALA A 17 -36.43 -14.41 -37.41
C ALA A 17 -37.92 -14.45 -37.04
N ASN A 18 -38.27 -14.34 -35.74
CA ASN A 18 -39.64 -14.40 -35.26
C ASN A 18 -39.87 -13.36 -34.15
N VAL A 19 -41.05 -12.74 -34.16
CA VAL A 19 -41.52 -11.76 -33.16
C VAL A 19 -41.34 -12.30 -31.74
N MET A 20 -41.66 -13.58 -31.48
CA MET A 20 -41.48 -14.16 -30.14
C MET A 20 -40.01 -14.17 -29.71
N SER A 21 -39.08 -14.52 -30.61
CA SER A 21 -37.64 -14.50 -30.34
C SER A 21 -37.13 -13.09 -30.07
N ILE A 22 -37.66 -12.09 -30.79
CA ILE A 22 -37.34 -10.67 -30.57
C ILE A 22 -37.83 -10.21 -29.20
N ILE A 23 -39.08 -10.54 -28.82
CA ILE A 23 -39.64 -10.21 -27.49
C ILE A 23 -38.77 -10.81 -26.38
N ILE A 24 -38.36 -12.07 -26.52
CA ILE A 24 -37.48 -12.74 -25.56
C ILE A 24 -36.11 -12.05 -25.51
N ALA A 25 -35.51 -11.70 -26.66
CA ALA A 25 -34.22 -11.03 -26.72
C ALA A 25 -34.26 -9.63 -26.09
N VAL A 26 -35.31 -8.85 -26.36
CA VAL A 26 -35.54 -7.54 -25.73
C VAL A 26 -35.74 -7.70 -24.22
N GLY A 27 -36.52 -8.70 -23.80
CA GLY A 27 -36.69 -9.04 -22.39
C GLY A 27 -35.36 -9.34 -21.69
N LEU A 28 -34.48 -10.14 -22.31
CA LEU A 28 -33.15 -10.44 -21.78
C LEU A 28 -32.26 -9.19 -21.65
N VAL A 29 -32.37 -8.25 -22.58
CA VAL A 29 -31.60 -7.00 -22.57
C VAL A 29 -32.11 -6.01 -21.51
N VAL A 30 -33.42 -5.92 -21.32
CA VAL A 30 -34.04 -4.86 -20.48
C VAL A 30 -34.26 -5.29 -19.03
N VAL A 31 -34.67 -6.53 -18.77
CA VAL A 31 -35.07 -6.99 -17.42
C VAL A 31 -33.98 -6.78 -16.36
N PRO A 32 -32.69 -7.05 -16.61
CA PRO A 32 -31.64 -6.80 -15.62
C PRO A 32 -31.50 -5.32 -15.28
N SER A 33 -31.67 -4.44 -16.27
CA SER A 33 -31.61 -2.99 -16.06
C SER A 33 -32.75 -2.52 -15.16
N LEU A 34 -33.97 -3.08 -15.31
CA LEU A 34 -35.09 -2.77 -14.42
C LEU A 34 -34.79 -3.13 -12.95
N PHE A 35 -34.09 -4.25 -12.71
CA PHE A 35 -33.66 -4.61 -11.37
C PHE A 35 -32.66 -3.60 -10.79
N ALA A 36 -31.64 -3.21 -11.56
CA ALA A 36 -30.67 -2.20 -11.12
C ALA A 36 -31.38 -0.87 -10.84
N TRP A 37 -32.19 -0.38 -11.78
CA TRP A 37 -32.84 0.92 -11.67
C TRP A 37 -33.82 0.99 -10.51
N TYR A 38 -34.65 -0.05 -10.32
CA TYR A 38 -35.58 -0.10 -9.20
C TYR A 38 -34.86 0.03 -7.85
N ASN A 39 -33.77 -0.71 -7.66
CA ASN A 39 -33.01 -0.69 -6.40
C ASN A 39 -32.22 0.62 -6.21
N ILE A 40 -31.63 1.16 -7.27
CA ILE A 40 -30.88 2.43 -7.20
C ILE A 40 -31.83 3.61 -6.90
N ILE A 41 -33.00 3.65 -7.56
CA ILE A 41 -34.04 4.67 -7.29
C ILE A 41 -34.52 4.57 -5.85
N ALA A 42 -34.75 3.35 -5.34
CA ALA A 42 -35.17 3.15 -3.95
C ALA A 42 -34.14 3.68 -2.93
N CYS A 43 -32.85 3.70 -3.30
CA CYS A 43 -31.78 4.24 -2.48
C CYS A 43 -31.47 5.72 -2.75
N TRP A 44 -32.12 6.39 -3.71
CA TRP A 44 -31.69 7.72 -4.16
C TRP A 44 -31.75 8.78 -3.04
N ASN A 45 -32.88 8.85 -2.34
CA ASN A 45 -33.20 9.90 -1.35
C ASN A 45 -33.53 9.31 0.04
N VAL A 46 -32.92 8.20 0.44
CA VAL A 46 -33.24 7.55 1.73
C VAL A 46 -32.91 8.47 2.92
N PHE A 47 -31.93 9.36 2.76
CA PHE A 47 -31.52 10.32 3.79
C PHE A 47 -32.12 11.71 3.61
N ASP A 48 -32.66 12.06 2.44
CA ASP A 48 -33.36 13.33 2.23
C ASP A 48 -34.85 13.23 2.60
N ASN A 49 -35.38 12.01 2.77
CA ASN A 49 -36.72 11.73 3.31
C ASN A 49 -36.73 11.58 4.85
N THR A 50 -35.75 12.17 5.54
CA THR A 50 -35.68 12.20 7.02
C THR A 50 -36.84 12.95 7.67
N GLY A 51 -37.62 13.75 6.93
CA GLY A 51 -38.85 14.39 7.42
C GLY A 51 -39.98 13.42 7.83
N SER A 52 -39.73 12.11 7.79
CA SER A 52 -40.60 11.06 8.35
C SER A 52 -40.02 10.39 9.61
N LEU A 53 -38.81 10.77 10.03
CA LEU A 53 -38.18 10.31 11.26
C LEU A 53 -38.57 11.25 12.39
N THR A 54 -39.52 10.78 13.20
CA THR A 54 -39.99 11.50 14.37
C THR A 54 -38.98 11.39 15.52
N VAL A 55 -38.49 12.53 15.99
CA VAL A 55 -37.64 12.63 17.19
C VAL A 55 -38.36 13.42 18.26
N ALA A 56 -38.55 12.82 19.43
CA ALA A 56 -39.20 13.49 20.54
C ALA A 56 -38.23 14.45 21.24
N VAL A 57 -38.70 15.61 21.66
CA VAL A 57 -37.92 16.55 22.47
C VAL A 57 -38.72 16.91 23.70
N ALA A 58 -38.15 16.65 24.87
CA ALA A 58 -38.68 17.08 26.15
C ALA A 58 -37.72 18.08 26.79
N ASN A 59 -38.25 19.22 27.21
CA ASN A 59 -37.50 20.22 27.96
C ASN A 59 -37.98 20.24 29.41
N THR A 60 -37.11 19.89 30.36
CA THR A 60 -37.38 20.02 31.79
C THR A 60 -36.52 21.09 32.45
N ASP A 61 -35.77 21.87 31.67
CA ASP A 61 -34.93 22.98 32.12
C ASP A 61 -35.73 24.01 32.94
N GLU A 62 -35.31 24.21 34.19
CA GLU A 62 -35.94 25.20 35.07
C GLU A 62 -35.47 26.62 34.74
N GLY A 63 -34.43 26.80 33.91
CA GLY A 63 -33.81 28.08 33.67
C GLY A 63 -32.95 28.53 34.85
N TYR A 64 -32.18 29.59 34.65
CA TYR A 64 -31.27 30.13 35.65
C TYR A 64 -31.54 31.62 35.87
N LYS A 65 -31.39 32.06 37.11
CA LYS A 65 -31.44 33.47 37.49
C LYS A 65 -30.13 33.80 38.19
N SER A 66 -29.30 34.60 37.54
CA SER A 66 -28.01 35.02 38.09
C SER A 66 -28.22 36.11 39.15
N ASP A 67 -27.33 36.15 40.15
CA ASP A 67 -27.29 37.21 41.16
C ASP A 67 -26.72 38.53 40.60
N LEU A 68 -25.93 38.46 39.51
CA LEU A 68 -25.32 39.61 38.85
C LEU A 68 -26.28 40.37 37.90
N VAL A 69 -27.20 39.64 37.24
CA VAL A 69 -28.18 40.20 36.29
C VAL A 69 -29.57 39.66 36.64
N PRO A 70 -30.56 40.48 37.03
CA PRO A 70 -31.86 40.02 37.52
C PRO A 70 -32.81 39.52 36.41
N LEU A 71 -32.27 38.93 35.35
CA LEU A 71 -32.99 38.34 34.24
C LEU A 71 -32.96 36.81 34.37
N ARG A 72 -34.13 36.19 34.30
CA ARG A 72 -34.25 34.73 34.23
C ARG A 72 -34.00 34.32 32.78
N VAL A 73 -32.97 33.51 32.55
CA VAL A 73 -32.62 32.98 31.23
C VAL A 73 -32.94 31.49 31.20
N ASN A 74 -33.68 31.03 30.19
CA ASN A 74 -33.92 29.61 29.94
C ASN A 74 -33.37 29.25 28.55
N VAL A 75 -32.16 28.71 28.54
CA VAL A 75 -31.45 28.24 27.34
C VAL A 75 -32.18 27.04 26.72
N GLY A 76 -32.76 26.14 27.54
CA GLY A 76 -33.55 25.02 27.06
C GLY A 76 -34.72 25.44 26.16
N ASP A 77 -35.44 26.50 26.52
CA ASP A 77 -36.56 27.03 25.73
C ASP A 77 -36.10 27.62 24.38
N GLN A 78 -34.91 28.24 24.36
CA GLN A 78 -34.30 28.74 23.13
C GLN A 78 -33.86 27.58 22.22
N VAL A 79 -33.27 26.52 22.78
CA VAL A 79 -32.92 25.29 22.05
C VAL A 79 -34.17 24.63 21.45
N VAL A 80 -35.27 24.53 22.21
CA VAL A 80 -36.56 24.03 21.70
C VAL A 80 -37.06 24.87 20.54
N SER A 81 -36.89 26.20 20.60
CA SER A 81 -37.31 27.12 19.55
C SER A 81 -36.46 27.00 18.28
N ALA A 82 -35.13 26.83 18.42
CA ALA A 82 -34.23 26.56 17.30
C ALA A 82 -34.55 25.22 16.61
N LEU A 83 -34.81 24.18 17.41
CA LEU A 83 -35.22 22.86 16.89
C LEU A 83 -36.55 22.94 16.15
N ARG A 84 -37.52 23.74 16.62
CA ARG A 84 -38.79 23.99 15.90
C ARG A 84 -38.60 24.66 14.54
N ALA A 85 -37.56 25.47 14.37
CA ALA A 85 -37.25 26.14 13.11
C ALA A 85 -36.49 25.24 12.12
N ASN A 86 -36.06 24.05 12.55
CA ASN A 86 -35.30 23.11 11.72
C ASN A 86 -36.22 22.09 11.04
N ASP A 87 -36.41 22.24 9.73
CA ASP A 87 -37.27 21.36 8.93
C ASP A 87 -36.60 20.06 8.43
N GLN A 88 -35.35 19.76 8.86
CA GLN A 88 -34.63 18.57 8.38
C GLN A 88 -35.06 17.28 9.10
N ILE A 89 -35.68 17.40 10.29
CA ILE A 89 -36.14 16.32 11.16
C ILE A 89 -37.57 16.65 11.62
N ASP A 90 -38.43 15.64 11.76
CA ASP A 90 -39.79 15.81 12.28
C ASP A 90 -39.77 15.83 13.82
N TRP A 91 -39.63 17.03 14.41
CA TRP A 91 -39.52 17.22 15.85
C TRP A 91 -40.88 17.16 16.55
N VAL A 92 -41.04 16.25 17.51
CA VAL A 92 -42.25 16.12 18.33
C VAL A 92 -41.96 16.59 19.75
N PHE A 93 -42.49 17.75 20.12
CA PHE A 93 -42.30 18.31 21.47
C PHE A 93 -43.34 17.75 22.42
N THR A 94 -42.89 17.07 23.48
CA THR A 94 -43.75 16.36 24.44
C THR A 94 -43.12 16.38 25.84
N ASP A 95 -43.78 15.77 26.83
CA ASP A 95 -43.20 15.62 28.17
C ASP A 95 -42.14 14.50 28.24
N GLU A 96 -41.32 14.51 29.29
CA GLU A 96 -40.20 13.56 29.44
C GLU A 96 -40.68 12.10 29.43
N GLU A 97 -41.81 11.81 30.06
CA GLU A 97 -42.35 10.45 30.17
C GLU A 97 -42.83 9.94 28.79
N ASP A 98 -43.57 10.75 28.04
CA ASP A 98 -44.02 10.42 26.69
C ASP A 98 -42.86 10.39 25.68
N ALA A 99 -41.86 11.25 25.82
CA ALA A 99 -40.68 11.22 24.97
C ALA A 99 -39.93 9.89 25.13
N ILE A 100 -39.67 9.47 26.38
CA ILE A 100 -38.97 8.22 26.70
C ILE A 100 -39.83 7.01 26.34
N ASP A 101 -41.11 6.96 26.70
CA ASP A 101 -42.01 5.86 26.34
C ASP A 101 -42.24 5.79 24.83
N GLY A 102 -42.40 6.93 24.17
CA GLY A 102 -42.57 7.02 22.73
C GLY A 102 -41.35 6.52 21.97
N ALA A 103 -40.14 6.86 22.44
CA ALA A 103 -38.91 6.27 21.93
C ALA A 103 -38.88 4.75 22.19
N ARG A 104 -39.18 4.30 23.42
CA ARG A 104 -39.17 2.87 23.79
C ARG A 104 -40.18 2.02 23.01
N SER A 105 -41.39 2.54 22.80
CA SER A 105 -42.49 1.90 22.08
C SER A 105 -42.30 1.94 20.55
N GLY A 106 -41.42 2.80 20.06
CA GLY A 106 -41.13 2.98 18.63
C GLY A 106 -42.07 3.95 17.93
N ARG A 107 -42.89 4.70 18.68
CA ARG A 107 -43.62 5.89 18.18
C ARG A 107 -42.64 6.95 17.68
N TYR A 108 -41.58 7.17 18.44
CA TYR A 108 -40.45 8.03 18.07
C TYR A 108 -39.21 7.15 17.81
N TYR A 109 -38.36 7.59 16.89
CA TYR A 109 -37.09 6.90 16.60
C TYR A 109 -36.03 7.17 17.67
N ALA A 110 -36.07 8.38 18.22
CA ALA A 110 -35.24 8.80 19.35
C ALA A 110 -35.99 9.83 20.20
N ALA A 111 -35.48 10.09 21.39
CA ALA A 111 -35.92 11.16 22.27
C ALA A 111 -34.72 11.92 22.83
N VAL A 112 -34.82 13.25 22.85
CA VAL A 112 -33.87 14.19 23.43
C VAL A 112 -34.51 14.78 24.68
N VAL A 113 -33.85 14.67 25.83
CA VAL A 113 -34.33 15.23 27.10
C VAL A 113 -33.31 16.25 27.60
N ILE A 114 -33.74 17.51 27.67
CA ILE A 114 -32.96 18.62 28.24
C ILE A 114 -33.23 18.66 29.74
N PRO A 115 -32.22 18.44 30.61
CA PRO A 115 -32.43 18.25 32.05
C PRO A 115 -32.73 19.57 32.79
N PRO A 116 -33.24 19.51 34.04
CA PRO A 116 -33.60 20.68 34.83
C PRO A 116 -32.49 21.68 35.11
N SER A 117 -31.24 21.21 35.15
CA SER A 117 -30.06 22.03 35.44
C SER A 117 -29.42 22.67 34.22
N PHE A 118 -29.92 22.38 33.01
CA PHE A 118 -29.24 22.69 31.76
C PHE A 118 -28.85 24.17 31.63
N SER A 119 -29.78 25.11 31.84
CA SER A 119 -29.47 26.55 31.82
C SER A 119 -28.49 26.98 32.91
N ARG A 120 -28.59 26.39 34.10
CA ARG A 120 -27.71 26.74 35.22
C ARG A 120 -26.28 26.34 34.90
N ASP A 121 -26.09 25.11 34.45
CA ASP A 121 -24.78 24.55 34.20
C ASP A 121 -24.12 25.27 33.01
N MET A 122 -24.89 25.58 31.95
CA MET A 122 -24.44 26.41 30.82
C MET A 122 -23.96 27.82 31.21
N LEU A 123 -24.57 28.44 32.23
CA LEU A 123 -24.27 29.80 32.66
C LEU A 123 -23.22 29.86 33.78
N THR A 124 -22.60 28.73 34.17
CA THR A 124 -21.53 28.73 35.20
C THR A 124 -20.13 29.10 34.68
N PHE A 125 -19.99 29.41 33.39
CA PHE A 125 -18.69 29.65 32.71
C PHE A 125 -17.84 30.79 33.30
N TYR A 126 -18.45 31.72 34.05
CA TYR A 126 -17.76 32.83 34.71
C TYR A 126 -17.36 32.53 36.16
N THR A 127 -17.70 31.36 36.70
CA THR A 127 -17.36 30.98 38.07
C THR A 127 -16.11 30.08 38.09
N ALA A 128 -15.41 30.04 39.21
CA ALA A 128 -14.19 29.23 39.39
C ALA A 128 -14.44 27.70 39.31
N ASP A 129 -15.70 27.27 39.26
CA ASP A 129 -16.13 25.86 39.26
C ASP A 129 -17.08 25.60 38.07
N ALA A 130 -16.58 25.85 36.85
CA ALA A 130 -17.35 25.73 35.62
C ALA A 130 -17.83 24.28 35.37
N GLN A 131 -19.14 24.10 35.20
CA GLN A 131 -19.77 22.81 34.89
C GLN A 131 -20.17 22.72 33.41
N HIS A 132 -20.18 21.49 32.86
CA HIS A 132 -20.62 21.23 31.49
C HIS A 132 -22.09 20.84 31.51
N ALA A 133 -22.89 21.39 30.60
CA ALA A 133 -24.29 21.02 30.49
C ALA A 133 -24.47 19.74 29.66
N ASP A 134 -25.18 18.78 30.23
CA ASP A 134 -25.47 17.49 29.57
C ASP A 134 -26.88 17.46 28.98
N ILE A 135 -27.06 16.69 27.91
CA ILE A 135 -28.38 16.33 27.35
C ILE A 135 -28.49 14.83 27.28
N VAL A 136 -29.65 14.30 27.64
CA VAL A 136 -29.88 12.86 27.65
C VAL A 136 -30.54 12.44 26.34
N TYR A 137 -29.88 11.53 25.63
CA TYR A 137 -30.35 11.03 24.35
C TYR A 137 -30.76 9.56 24.43
N TYR A 138 -32.00 9.26 24.03
CA TYR A 138 -32.57 7.92 24.02
C TYR A 138 -32.83 7.49 22.57
N THR A 139 -32.21 6.39 22.13
CA THR A 139 -32.41 5.84 20.78
C THR A 139 -33.12 4.50 20.82
N ASN A 140 -34.01 4.25 19.84
CA ASN A 140 -34.65 2.95 19.67
C ASN A 140 -33.94 2.11 18.60
N GLU A 141 -32.86 1.44 18.99
CA GLU A 141 -32.08 0.58 18.10
C GLU A 141 -32.86 -0.64 17.58
N LYS A 142 -33.96 -1.03 18.24
CA LYS A 142 -34.78 -2.20 17.86
C LYS A 142 -35.52 -1.97 16.54
N LYS A 143 -35.90 -0.72 16.23
CA LYS A 143 -36.75 -0.42 15.06
C LYS A 143 -36.00 -0.56 13.73
N SER A 144 -34.69 -0.29 13.73
CA SER A 144 -33.81 -0.49 12.57
C SER A 144 -32.35 -0.44 13.00
N ALA A 145 -31.54 -1.36 12.48
CA ALA A 145 -30.09 -1.38 12.75
C ALA A 145 -29.34 -0.16 12.17
N ILE A 146 -29.96 0.58 11.25
CA ILE A 146 -29.38 1.80 10.65
C ILE A 146 -29.94 3.06 11.34
N ALA A 147 -31.08 2.96 12.04
CA ALA A 147 -31.69 4.11 12.70
C ALA A 147 -30.76 4.83 13.67
N PRO A 148 -30.01 4.16 14.58
CA PRO A 148 -29.08 4.83 15.49
C PRO A 148 -28.10 5.74 14.75
N LYS A 149 -27.48 5.26 13.66
CA LYS A 149 -26.53 6.05 12.87
C LYS A 149 -27.16 7.25 12.14
N ILE A 150 -28.45 7.20 11.84
CA ILE A 150 -29.17 8.33 11.25
C ILE A 150 -29.57 9.32 12.33
N THR A 151 -30.06 8.82 13.47
CA THR A 151 -30.48 9.62 14.61
C THR A 151 -29.27 10.25 15.32
N ASP A 152 -28.07 9.67 15.25
CA ASP A 152 -26.82 10.26 15.76
C ASP A 152 -26.44 11.53 15.00
N LYS A 153 -26.65 11.57 13.66
CA LYS A 153 -26.53 12.83 12.90
C LYS A 153 -27.56 13.88 13.36
N GLY A 154 -28.73 13.43 13.80
CA GLY A 154 -29.73 14.29 14.44
C GLY A 154 -29.23 14.85 15.77
N ALA A 155 -28.57 14.03 16.60
CA ALA A 155 -27.94 14.47 17.83
C ALA A 155 -26.79 15.46 17.58
N ASP A 156 -25.98 15.25 16.53
CA ASP A 156 -24.95 16.21 16.10
C ASP A 156 -25.58 17.56 15.70
N SER A 157 -26.72 17.54 15.00
CA SER A 157 -27.47 18.75 14.63
C SER A 157 -28.05 19.47 15.85
N VAL A 158 -28.58 18.72 16.84
CA VAL A 158 -29.05 19.27 18.11
C VAL A 158 -27.90 19.94 18.85
N SER A 159 -26.76 19.27 18.99
CA SER A 159 -25.54 19.83 19.60
C SER A 159 -25.05 21.08 18.88
N TYR A 160 -25.07 21.10 17.54
CA TYR A 160 -24.71 22.28 16.75
C TYR A 160 -25.67 23.46 17.02
N GLN A 161 -26.98 23.21 17.05
CA GLN A 161 -27.97 24.25 17.34
C GLN A 161 -27.85 24.78 18.76
N ILE A 162 -27.56 23.93 19.74
CA ILE A 162 -27.31 24.36 21.12
C ILE A 162 -26.10 25.29 21.20
N ASN A 163 -25.01 24.97 20.51
CA ASN A 163 -23.83 25.83 20.46
C ASN A 163 -24.13 27.18 19.79
N ALA A 164 -24.97 27.19 18.73
CA ALA A 164 -25.40 28.42 18.08
C ALA A 164 -26.31 29.27 18.98
N VAL A 165 -27.30 28.63 19.62
CA VAL A 165 -28.20 29.28 20.60
C VAL A 165 -27.39 29.82 21.76
N PHE A 166 -26.42 29.09 22.31
CA PHE A 166 -25.56 29.58 23.38
C PHE A 166 -24.77 30.84 22.98
N ALA A 167 -24.21 30.88 21.76
CA ALA A 167 -23.52 32.06 21.25
C ALA A 167 -24.48 33.27 21.08
N GLU A 168 -25.73 33.02 20.69
CA GLU A 168 -26.79 34.02 20.57
C GLU A 168 -27.28 34.50 21.95
N THR A 169 -27.53 33.59 22.90
CA THR A 169 -27.88 33.90 24.29
C THR A 169 -26.78 34.72 24.95
N LEU A 170 -25.50 34.39 24.71
CA LEU A 170 -24.37 35.16 25.24
C LEU A 170 -24.35 36.58 24.67
N SER A 171 -24.71 36.74 23.39
CA SER A 171 -24.85 38.04 22.73
C SER A 171 -26.05 38.83 23.27
N GLU A 172 -27.19 38.18 23.54
CA GLU A 172 -28.39 38.79 24.17
C GLU A 172 -28.17 39.16 25.64
N VAL A 173 -27.46 38.32 26.41
CA VAL A 173 -27.07 38.61 27.80
C VAL A 173 -26.10 39.77 27.83
N SER A 174 -25.16 39.84 26.88
CA SER A 174 -24.26 40.99 26.70
C SER A 174 -25.01 42.26 26.30
N LEU A 175 -26.01 42.16 25.42
CA LEU A 175 -26.90 43.28 25.04
C LEU A 175 -27.80 43.73 26.19
N SER A 176 -28.31 42.78 26.98
CA SER A 176 -29.15 43.02 28.16
C SER A 176 -28.36 43.59 29.33
N LEU A 177 -27.07 43.25 29.44
CA LEU A 177 -26.11 43.93 30.31
C LEU A 177 -25.92 45.39 29.88
N ALA A 178 -25.78 45.66 28.57
CA ALA A 178 -25.70 47.02 28.03
C ALA A 178 -27.01 47.84 28.21
N GLU A 179 -28.19 47.22 28.08
CA GLU A 179 -29.49 47.84 28.37
C GLU A 179 -29.75 48.01 29.87
N SER A 180 -29.31 47.05 30.69
CA SER A 180 -29.35 47.14 32.15
C SER A 180 -28.46 48.29 32.65
N VAL A 181 -27.28 48.51 32.07
CA VAL A 181 -26.43 49.69 32.32
C VAL A 181 -27.20 51.00 32.06
N SER A 182 -28.09 51.06 31.08
CA SER A 182 -28.95 52.23 30.85
C SER A 182 -30.06 52.41 31.90
N THR A 183 -30.48 51.36 32.59
CA THR A 183 -31.56 51.39 33.60
C THR A 183 -31.00 51.49 35.03
N PHE A 184 -29.77 51.01 35.27
CA PHE A 184 -29.07 51.06 36.56
C PHE A 184 -28.44 52.43 36.86
N ALA A 185 -28.32 53.32 35.87
CA ALA A 185 -27.79 54.69 35.98
C ALA A 185 -28.61 55.63 36.92
N ASP A 186 -29.78 55.18 37.37
CA ASP A 186 -30.68 55.90 38.28
C ASP A 186 -30.59 55.45 39.75
N SER A 187 -29.70 54.50 40.11
CA SER A 187 -29.53 54.02 41.48
C SER A 187 -28.45 54.78 42.28
N GLU A 188 -28.64 54.97 43.59
CA GLU A 188 -27.75 55.77 44.46
C GLU A 188 -26.33 55.19 44.65
N ASP A 189 -26.07 53.95 44.24
CA ASP A 189 -24.78 53.22 44.43
C ASP A 189 -24.07 52.89 43.09
N TRP A 190 -24.34 53.71 42.07
CA TRP A 190 -23.86 53.56 40.69
C TRP A 190 -22.33 53.47 40.58
N ASP A 191 -21.60 54.30 41.33
CA ASP A 191 -20.14 54.38 41.26
C ASP A 191 -19.46 53.10 41.78
N GLY A 192 -20.03 52.46 42.81
CA GLY A 192 -19.49 51.22 43.39
C GLY A 192 -19.64 50.00 42.48
N ARG A 193 -20.74 49.92 41.72
CA ARG A 193 -21.03 48.77 40.85
C ARG A 193 -20.34 48.86 39.49
N ILE A 194 -20.06 50.06 38.98
CA ILE A 194 -19.20 50.21 37.80
C ILE A 194 -17.74 49.94 38.17
N ALA A 195 -17.29 50.30 39.37
CA ALA A 195 -15.99 49.90 39.86
C ALA A 195 -15.84 48.37 39.89
N GLU A 196 -16.89 47.64 40.27
CA GLU A 196 -16.92 46.16 40.24
C GLU A 196 -16.85 45.60 38.79
N VAL A 197 -17.52 46.24 37.83
CA VAL A 197 -17.40 45.90 36.40
C VAL A 197 -15.99 46.20 35.87
N ALA A 198 -15.40 47.33 36.26
CA ALA A 198 -14.03 47.70 35.88
C ALA A 198 -13.01 46.70 36.46
N ASP A 199 -13.21 46.25 37.70
CA ASP A 199 -12.41 45.20 38.33
C ASP A 199 -12.55 43.88 37.58
N HIS A 200 -13.76 43.47 37.18
CA HIS A 200 -13.96 42.25 36.38
C HIS A 200 -13.37 42.33 34.97
N VAL A 201 -13.45 43.48 34.29
CA VAL A 201 -12.78 43.68 32.98
C VAL A 201 -11.26 43.61 33.15
N ARG A 202 -10.73 44.11 34.27
CA ARG A 202 -9.29 44.02 34.60
C ARG A 202 -8.85 42.60 34.92
N ASP A 203 -9.67 41.85 35.65
CA ASP A 203 -9.44 40.42 35.93
C ASP A 203 -9.49 39.58 34.65
N MET A 204 -10.45 39.86 33.76
CA MET A 204 -10.55 39.21 32.46
C MET A 204 -9.36 39.54 31.55
N ALA A 205 -8.91 40.80 31.54
CA ALA A 205 -7.70 41.18 30.83
C ALA A 205 -6.46 40.48 31.39
N GLY A 206 -6.37 40.31 32.71
CA GLY A 206 -5.32 39.52 33.37
C GLY A 206 -5.35 38.05 32.95
N ALA A 207 -6.52 37.41 32.96
CA ALA A 207 -6.67 36.01 32.55
C ALA A 207 -6.33 35.76 31.07
N VAL A 208 -6.69 36.70 30.18
CA VAL A 208 -6.36 36.62 28.75
C VAL A 208 -4.85 36.81 28.52
N ASP A 209 -4.19 37.70 29.28
CA ASP A 209 -2.74 37.95 29.22
C ASP A 209 -1.93 36.77 29.78
N ASP A 210 -2.39 36.14 30.87
CA ASP A 210 -1.81 34.91 31.41
C ASP A 210 -1.92 33.78 30.38
N THR A 211 -3.08 33.66 29.72
CA THR A 211 -3.30 32.67 28.66
C THR A 211 -2.39 32.94 27.46
N ALA A 212 -2.28 34.18 27.00
CA ALA A 212 -1.36 34.56 25.92
C ALA A 212 0.11 34.27 26.28
N SER A 213 0.50 34.53 27.53
CA SER A 213 1.84 34.24 28.05
C SER A 213 2.14 32.73 28.07
N VAL A 214 1.17 31.91 28.50
CA VAL A 214 1.27 30.45 28.46
C VAL A 214 1.38 29.94 27.03
N LEU A 215 0.57 30.44 26.08
CA LEU A 215 0.68 30.09 24.66
C LEU A 215 2.02 30.53 24.05
N SER A 216 2.56 31.68 24.44
CA SER A 216 3.90 32.13 24.03
C SER A 216 5.02 31.22 24.55
N LEU A 217 4.88 30.68 25.78
CA LEU A 217 5.80 29.68 26.32
C LEU A 217 5.72 28.36 25.55
N TYR A 218 4.53 27.91 25.17
CA TYR A 218 4.35 26.74 24.30
C TYR A 218 4.94 26.96 22.89
N SER A 219 4.79 28.16 22.31
CA SER A 219 5.44 28.52 21.04
C SER A 219 6.97 28.46 21.16
N SER A 220 7.52 29.00 22.25
CA SER A 220 8.97 29.00 22.50
C SER A 220 9.50 27.58 22.70
N LEU A 221 8.72 26.72 23.37
CA LEU A 221 9.05 25.30 23.55
C LEU A 221 8.99 24.54 22.22
N ALA A 222 7.98 24.80 21.38
CA ALA A 222 7.87 24.21 20.05
C ALA A 222 9.07 24.58 19.17
N GLN A 223 9.49 25.85 19.18
CA GLN A 223 10.70 26.32 18.45
C GLN A 223 12.00 25.70 18.98
N ALA A 224 12.10 25.48 20.30
CA ALA A 224 13.25 24.79 20.89
C ALA A 224 13.31 23.31 20.50
N CYS A 225 12.16 22.62 20.46
CA CYS A 225 12.06 21.25 19.98
C CYS A 225 12.34 21.12 18.49
N GLN A 226 11.94 22.12 17.68
CA GLN A 226 12.28 22.22 16.27
C GLN A 226 13.79 22.39 16.07
N SER A 227 14.42 23.35 16.75
CA SER A 227 15.87 23.56 16.66
C SER A 227 16.64 22.29 17.04
N LEU A 228 16.15 21.54 18.03
CA LEU A 228 16.73 20.25 18.42
C LEU A 228 16.53 19.15 17.36
N ALA A 229 15.39 19.14 16.67
CA ALA A 229 15.12 18.21 15.57
C ALA A 229 16.00 18.53 14.35
N ASP A 230 16.11 19.81 13.97
CA ASP A 230 16.96 20.29 12.87
C ASP A 230 18.45 20.03 13.16
N ASP A 231 18.90 20.28 14.41
CA ASP A 231 20.28 19.99 14.84
C ASP A 231 20.57 18.48 14.84
N SER A 232 19.57 17.66 15.21
CA SER A 232 19.68 16.20 15.17
C SER A 232 19.68 15.66 13.74
N ALA A 233 18.90 16.26 12.82
CA ALA A 233 18.89 15.95 11.41
C ALA A 233 20.21 16.36 10.74
N ALA A 234 20.72 17.56 11.05
CA ALA A 234 22.02 18.03 10.58
C ALA A 234 23.17 17.17 11.12
N LEU A 235 23.10 16.71 12.37
CA LEU A 235 24.07 15.78 12.96
C LEU A 235 23.99 14.39 12.31
N ALA A 236 22.79 13.88 12.04
CA ALA A 236 22.56 12.63 11.32
C ALA A 236 23.07 12.71 9.88
N GLN A 237 22.84 13.82 9.18
CA GLN A 237 23.33 14.07 7.82
C GLN A 237 24.86 14.24 7.78
N LYS A 238 25.44 14.85 8.81
CA LYS A 238 26.90 14.94 8.98
C LYS A 238 27.54 13.58 9.31
N ALA A 239 26.84 12.75 10.09
CA ALA A 239 27.23 11.37 10.33
C ALA A 239 27.12 10.53 9.04
N ALA A 240 26.03 10.67 8.29
CA ALA A 240 25.81 10.01 7.00
C ALA A 240 26.85 10.39 5.95
N SER A 241 27.22 11.68 5.84
CA SER A 241 28.28 12.13 4.91
C SER A 241 29.69 11.70 5.32
N THR A 242 29.97 11.60 6.62
CA THR A 242 31.23 11.02 7.13
C THR A 242 31.29 9.51 6.89
N VAL A 243 30.13 8.84 7.01
CA VAL A 243 29.94 7.44 6.63
C VAL A 243 30.14 7.27 5.14
N ASP A 244 29.55 8.08 4.27
CA ASP A 244 29.74 8.05 2.80
C ASP A 244 31.20 8.23 2.38
N GLY A 245 31.93 9.18 2.97
CA GLY A 245 33.37 9.35 2.68
C GLY A 245 34.24 8.16 3.12
N THR A 246 33.83 7.45 4.17
CA THR A 246 34.47 6.22 4.63
C THR A 246 33.99 5.00 3.81
N LEU A 247 32.75 5.04 3.32
CA LEU A 247 32.09 4.06 2.45
C LEU A 247 32.71 4.04 1.07
N ASP A 248 32.93 5.19 0.42
CA ASP A 248 33.54 5.21 -0.91
C ASP A 248 34.94 4.61 -0.90
N ALA A 249 35.69 4.82 0.20
CA ALA A 249 36.97 4.17 0.42
C ALA A 249 36.83 2.65 0.65
N ALA A 250 35.85 2.23 1.45
CA ALA A 250 35.58 0.83 1.77
C ALA A 250 35.00 0.04 0.58
N THR A 251 34.07 0.62 -0.18
CA THR A 251 33.42 0.05 -1.36
C THR A 251 34.37 0.02 -2.56
N SER A 252 35.28 0.99 -2.71
CA SER A 252 36.35 0.90 -3.70
C SER A 252 37.32 -0.25 -3.40
N GLN A 253 37.57 -0.54 -2.12
CA GLN A 253 38.34 -1.71 -1.71
C GLN A 253 37.54 -3.02 -1.81
N ALA A 254 36.25 -3.03 -1.45
CA ALA A 254 35.38 -4.20 -1.51
C ALA A 254 35.03 -4.60 -2.95
N GLY A 255 34.84 -3.64 -3.87
CA GLY A 255 34.63 -3.91 -5.30
C GLY A 255 35.86 -4.50 -6.00
N ALA A 256 37.05 -4.30 -5.43
CA ALA A 256 38.28 -4.95 -5.88
C ALA A 256 38.43 -6.40 -5.36
N VAL A 257 37.67 -6.80 -4.32
CA VAL A 257 37.78 -8.14 -3.71
C VAL A 257 37.30 -9.24 -4.66
N PRO A 258 36.11 -9.19 -5.29
CA PRO A 258 35.69 -10.21 -6.26
C PRO A 258 36.66 -10.35 -7.43
N ALA A 259 37.15 -9.23 -7.99
CA ALA A 259 38.13 -9.24 -9.07
C ALA A 259 39.48 -9.85 -8.64
N THR A 260 39.92 -9.59 -7.40
CA THR A 260 41.12 -10.18 -6.82
C THR A 260 40.94 -11.67 -6.54
N VAL A 261 39.73 -12.07 -6.10
CA VAL A 261 39.34 -13.48 -5.86
C VAL A 261 39.31 -14.27 -7.17
N ASP A 262 38.73 -13.72 -8.23
CA ASP A 262 38.71 -14.35 -9.55
C ASP A 262 40.11 -14.41 -10.16
N ALA A 263 40.92 -13.37 -9.97
CA ALA A 263 42.33 -13.38 -10.37
C ALA A 263 43.15 -14.43 -9.60
N LEU A 264 42.89 -14.63 -8.30
CA LEU A 264 43.52 -15.66 -7.48
C LEU A 264 43.12 -17.07 -7.96
N LYS A 265 41.83 -17.32 -8.22
CA LYS A 265 41.34 -18.60 -8.77
C LYS A 265 41.91 -18.88 -10.16
N GLY A 266 41.96 -17.86 -11.03
CA GLY A 266 42.54 -17.96 -12.36
C GLY A 266 44.05 -18.26 -12.32
N SER A 267 44.79 -17.58 -11.44
CA SER A 267 46.22 -17.83 -11.23
C SER A 267 46.47 -19.22 -10.63
N ALA A 268 45.57 -19.68 -9.76
CA ALA A 268 45.65 -20.99 -9.15
C ALA A 268 45.45 -22.14 -10.14
N ALA A 269 44.52 -22.00 -11.08
CA ALA A 269 44.31 -22.94 -12.18
C ALA A 269 45.51 -22.95 -13.14
N GLN A 270 46.01 -21.76 -13.50
CA GLN A 270 47.17 -21.60 -14.38
C GLN A 270 48.44 -22.25 -13.80
N LEU A 271 48.65 -22.16 -12.48
CA LEU A 271 49.77 -22.81 -11.81
C LEU A 271 49.67 -24.34 -11.86
N SER A 272 48.47 -24.91 -11.66
CA SER A 272 48.23 -26.35 -11.80
C SER A 272 48.52 -26.84 -13.23
N ASP A 273 48.02 -26.11 -14.23
CA ASP A 273 48.26 -26.42 -15.64
C ASP A 273 49.75 -26.32 -16.00
N ALA A 274 50.46 -25.34 -15.45
CA ALA A 274 51.90 -25.16 -15.65
C ALA A 274 52.73 -26.30 -15.03
N LEU A 275 52.33 -26.80 -13.84
CA LEU A 275 52.97 -27.97 -13.22
C LEU A 275 52.72 -29.24 -14.04
N GLU A 276 51.54 -29.40 -14.63
CA GLU A 276 51.22 -30.53 -15.52
C GLU A 276 52.03 -30.49 -16.82
N GLN A 277 52.10 -29.32 -17.47
CA GLN A 277 52.92 -29.11 -18.67
C GLN A 277 54.42 -29.30 -18.37
N SER A 278 54.86 -28.87 -17.20
CA SER A 278 56.23 -29.07 -16.73
C SER A 278 56.57 -30.55 -16.55
N ALA A 279 55.69 -31.34 -15.93
CA ALA A 279 55.88 -32.79 -15.80
C ALA A 279 55.92 -33.50 -17.17
N ALA A 280 55.09 -33.06 -18.12
CA ALA A 280 55.12 -33.56 -19.50
C ALA A 280 56.40 -33.14 -20.26
N GLY A 281 56.96 -31.96 -19.94
CA GLY A 281 58.25 -31.53 -20.46
C GLY A 281 59.39 -32.44 -20.04
N PHE A 282 59.45 -32.85 -18.76
CA PHE A 282 60.45 -33.81 -18.31
C PHE A 282 60.28 -35.21 -18.93
N ASP A 283 59.03 -35.61 -19.26
CA ASP A 283 58.75 -36.84 -20.03
C ASP A 283 59.31 -36.77 -21.46
N ASP A 284 59.18 -35.61 -22.12
CA ASP A 284 59.72 -35.37 -23.45
C ASP A 284 61.25 -35.32 -23.44
N VAL A 285 61.87 -34.75 -22.39
CA VAL A 285 63.33 -34.73 -22.25
C VAL A 285 63.88 -36.15 -22.03
N GLU A 286 63.24 -37.00 -21.21
CA GLU A 286 63.66 -38.41 -21.06
C GLU A 286 63.65 -39.15 -22.41
N GLY A 287 62.55 -39.01 -23.18
CA GLY A 287 62.42 -39.64 -24.50
C GLY A 287 63.40 -39.09 -25.55
N LYS A 288 63.69 -37.79 -25.50
CA LYS A 288 64.65 -37.14 -26.39
C LYS A 288 66.09 -37.51 -26.05
N VAL A 289 66.45 -37.62 -24.77
CA VAL A 289 67.76 -38.12 -24.34
C VAL A 289 67.96 -39.55 -24.85
N ASP A 290 66.97 -40.43 -24.75
CA ASP A 290 67.09 -41.79 -25.30
C ASP A 290 67.23 -41.81 -26.84
N ALA A 291 66.45 -40.98 -27.54
CA ALA A 291 66.49 -40.88 -28.99
C ALA A 291 67.82 -40.30 -29.52
N LEU A 292 68.33 -39.25 -28.86
CA LEU A 292 69.59 -38.61 -29.21
C LEU A 292 70.77 -39.57 -29.02
N PHE A 293 70.81 -40.29 -27.90
CA PHE A 293 71.91 -41.23 -27.64
C PHE A 293 71.85 -42.46 -28.57
N ALA A 294 70.68 -42.79 -29.11
CA ALA A 294 70.55 -43.82 -30.14
C ALA A 294 71.07 -43.34 -31.52
N THR A 295 70.94 -42.05 -31.85
CA THR A 295 71.39 -41.44 -33.12
C THR A 295 72.80 -40.83 -33.06
N ALA A 296 73.37 -40.65 -31.86
CA ALA A 296 74.69 -40.09 -31.62
C ALA A 296 75.85 -40.82 -32.33
N SER A 297 75.63 -42.07 -32.77
CA SER A 297 76.61 -42.84 -33.56
C SER A 297 76.65 -42.46 -35.05
N GLU A 298 75.69 -41.68 -35.54
CA GLU A 298 75.58 -41.27 -36.95
C GLU A 298 76.10 -39.85 -37.22
N ASP A 299 75.83 -38.89 -36.33
CA ASP A 299 76.36 -37.51 -36.38
C ASP A 299 76.60 -36.94 -34.97
N VAL A 300 77.86 -37.04 -34.53
CA VAL A 300 78.31 -36.59 -33.19
C VAL A 300 78.15 -35.08 -33.00
N GLY A 301 78.37 -34.28 -34.05
CA GLY A 301 78.34 -32.82 -33.96
C GLY A 301 76.91 -32.29 -33.81
N ALA A 302 75.97 -32.86 -34.57
CA ALA A 302 74.55 -32.53 -34.43
C ALA A 302 74.01 -32.94 -33.06
N ALA A 303 74.32 -34.16 -32.59
CA ALA A 303 73.87 -34.64 -31.29
C ALA A 303 74.42 -33.80 -30.11
N ALA A 304 75.69 -33.39 -30.17
CA ALA A 304 76.27 -32.52 -29.14
C ALA A 304 75.68 -31.10 -29.15
N ALA A 305 75.33 -30.56 -30.31
CA ALA A 305 74.65 -29.27 -30.42
C ALA A 305 73.22 -29.33 -29.82
N ASP A 306 72.46 -30.36 -30.15
CA ASP A 306 71.11 -30.59 -29.63
C ASP A 306 71.11 -30.79 -28.10
N LEU A 307 72.09 -31.52 -27.55
CA LEU A 307 72.24 -31.65 -26.08
C LEU A 307 72.48 -30.30 -25.38
N ARG A 308 73.28 -29.42 -25.99
CA ARG A 308 73.55 -28.08 -25.45
C ARG A 308 72.33 -27.17 -25.58
N GLU A 309 71.58 -27.22 -26.68
CA GLU A 309 70.32 -26.48 -26.85
C GLU A 309 69.27 -26.91 -25.80
N HIS A 310 69.19 -28.21 -25.51
CA HIS A 310 68.33 -28.73 -24.44
C HIS A 310 68.80 -28.30 -23.05
N ALA A 311 70.11 -28.25 -22.78
CA ALA A 311 70.66 -27.70 -21.55
C ALA A 311 70.35 -26.20 -21.37
N GLU A 312 70.43 -25.40 -22.44
CA GLU A 312 70.03 -23.99 -22.41
C GLU A 312 68.54 -23.80 -22.14
N THR A 313 67.70 -24.69 -22.68
CA THR A 313 66.26 -24.70 -22.39
C THR A 313 65.98 -25.01 -20.92
N LEU A 314 66.70 -25.98 -20.33
CA LEU A 314 66.59 -26.32 -18.90
C LEU A 314 67.09 -25.20 -17.98
N ASP A 315 68.11 -24.44 -18.37
CA ASP A 315 68.56 -23.27 -17.62
C ASP A 315 67.52 -22.14 -17.61
N ALA A 316 66.85 -21.92 -18.74
CA ALA A 316 65.74 -20.98 -18.83
C ALA A 316 64.58 -21.42 -17.91
N GLN A 317 64.25 -22.71 -17.89
CA GLN A 317 63.23 -23.28 -16.99
C GLN A 317 63.64 -23.18 -15.52
N THR A 318 64.90 -23.47 -15.19
CA THR A 318 65.48 -23.30 -13.85
C THR A 318 65.29 -21.87 -13.33
N SER A 319 65.55 -20.88 -14.18
CA SER A 319 65.40 -19.46 -13.83
C SER A 319 63.94 -19.09 -13.56
N LEU A 320 62.98 -19.73 -14.23
CA LEU A 320 61.55 -19.54 -13.99
C LEU A 320 61.11 -20.18 -12.66
N TYR A 321 61.59 -21.40 -12.33
CA TYR A 321 61.29 -22.03 -11.05
C TYR A 321 61.83 -21.23 -9.87
N ARG A 322 63.04 -20.66 -9.97
CA ARG A 322 63.60 -19.81 -8.91
C ARG A 322 62.77 -18.55 -8.69
N GLN A 323 62.38 -17.87 -9.77
CA GLN A 323 61.49 -16.70 -9.69
C GLN A 323 60.13 -17.06 -9.07
N ALA A 324 59.58 -18.23 -9.41
CA ALA A 324 58.33 -18.71 -8.81
C ALA A 324 58.49 -19.01 -7.31
N ALA A 325 59.58 -19.67 -6.90
CA ALA A 325 59.88 -19.96 -5.50
C ALA A 325 60.04 -18.67 -4.68
N ASP A 326 60.76 -17.67 -5.20
CA ASP A 326 60.94 -16.37 -4.54
C ASP A 326 59.62 -15.60 -4.42
N ALA A 327 58.79 -15.61 -5.46
CA ALA A 327 57.48 -14.99 -5.44
C ALA A 327 56.55 -15.66 -4.40
N LEU A 328 56.55 -16.98 -4.32
CA LEU A 328 55.76 -17.74 -3.34
C LEU A 328 56.23 -17.46 -1.90
N ALA A 329 57.55 -17.40 -1.66
CA ALA A 329 58.10 -17.04 -0.36
C ALA A 329 57.74 -15.59 0.05
N GLY A 330 57.77 -14.65 -0.90
CA GLY A 330 57.36 -13.27 -0.66
C GLY A 330 55.87 -13.10 -0.31
N LEU A 331 55.03 -14.05 -0.70
CA LEU A 331 53.60 -14.07 -0.38
C LEU A 331 53.30 -14.62 1.02
N ALA A 332 54.20 -15.41 1.63
CA ALA A 332 54.00 -16.04 2.94
C ALA A 332 53.74 -15.03 4.09
N GLY A 333 54.32 -13.84 4.00
CA GLY A 333 54.10 -12.74 4.95
C GLY A 333 52.77 -12.00 4.76
N ARG A 334 52.04 -12.27 3.67
CA ARG A 334 50.82 -11.55 3.26
C ARG A 334 49.57 -12.42 3.33
N VAL A 335 49.72 -13.72 3.60
CA VAL A 335 48.64 -14.68 3.78
C VAL A 335 48.34 -14.94 5.26
N PRO A 336 47.11 -15.40 5.59
CA PRO A 336 46.75 -15.81 6.94
C PRO A 336 47.73 -16.83 7.53
N GLU A 337 47.90 -16.79 8.86
CA GLU A 337 48.85 -17.64 9.58
C GLU A 337 48.62 -19.14 9.36
N ALA A 338 47.36 -19.54 9.12
CA ALA A 338 46.98 -20.91 8.80
C ALA A 338 47.54 -21.43 7.46
N LEU A 339 47.79 -20.57 6.48
CA LEU A 339 48.24 -20.95 5.13
C LEU A 339 49.76 -20.79 4.94
N ARG A 340 50.40 -20.01 5.82
CA ARG A 340 51.84 -19.74 5.79
C ARG A 340 52.72 -21.00 5.73
N PRO A 341 52.55 -22.03 6.60
CA PRO A 341 53.44 -23.19 6.58
C PRO A 341 53.33 -24.01 5.28
N ASN A 342 52.14 -24.09 4.69
CA ASN A 342 51.94 -24.81 3.43
C ASN A 342 52.56 -24.07 2.24
N LEU A 343 52.44 -22.73 2.23
CA LEU A 343 53.03 -21.90 1.16
C LEU A 343 54.56 -21.90 1.20
N GLU A 344 55.15 -21.81 2.39
CA GLU A 344 56.61 -21.90 2.58
C GLU A 344 57.15 -23.28 2.18
N ALA A 345 56.45 -24.36 2.56
CA ALA A 345 56.79 -25.71 2.15
C ALA A 345 56.70 -25.89 0.62
N PHE A 346 55.67 -25.30 -0.01
CA PHE A 346 55.50 -25.33 -1.45
C PHE A 346 56.61 -24.56 -2.18
N ALA A 347 56.95 -23.34 -1.73
CA ALA A 347 58.05 -22.54 -2.26
C ALA A 347 59.40 -23.29 -2.19
N SER A 348 59.67 -23.95 -1.06
CA SER A 348 60.90 -24.76 -0.89
C SER A 348 60.97 -25.94 -1.87
N ARG A 349 59.84 -26.58 -2.18
CA ARG A 349 59.80 -27.69 -3.13
C ARG A 349 60.02 -27.22 -4.57
N VAL A 350 59.46 -26.06 -4.95
CA VAL A 350 59.72 -25.44 -6.26
C VAL A 350 61.21 -25.12 -6.43
N GLY A 351 61.86 -24.64 -5.37
CA GLY A 351 63.32 -24.44 -5.35
C GLY A 351 64.09 -25.74 -5.61
N ALA A 352 63.67 -26.85 -4.99
CA ALA A 352 64.31 -28.15 -5.21
C ALA A 352 64.21 -28.66 -6.66
N VAL A 353 63.09 -28.40 -7.36
CA VAL A 353 62.96 -28.71 -8.80
C VAL A 353 63.86 -27.83 -9.66
N ALA A 354 64.05 -26.56 -9.28
CA ALA A 354 65.01 -25.70 -9.96
C ALA A 354 66.44 -26.26 -9.87
N ASP A 355 66.84 -26.76 -8.70
CA ASP A 355 68.17 -27.32 -8.49
C ASP A 355 68.36 -28.66 -9.24
N MET A 356 67.33 -29.51 -9.29
CA MET A 356 67.34 -30.73 -10.12
C MET A 356 67.44 -30.40 -11.62
N SER A 357 66.71 -29.40 -12.10
CA SER A 357 66.76 -28.96 -13.50
C SER A 357 68.13 -28.39 -13.88
N ALA A 358 68.80 -27.69 -12.95
CA ALA A 358 70.15 -27.19 -13.13
C ALA A 358 71.18 -28.35 -13.22
N SER A 359 71.07 -29.33 -12.33
CA SER A 359 71.90 -30.56 -12.34
C SER A 359 71.77 -31.29 -13.68
N MET A 360 70.53 -31.44 -14.17
CA MET A 360 70.26 -32.08 -15.45
C MET A 360 70.89 -31.32 -16.63
N ALA A 361 70.77 -29.99 -16.66
CA ALA A 361 71.40 -29.15 -17.69
C ALA A 361 72.94 -29.31 -17.69
N GLU A 362 73.55 -29.43 -16.52
CA GLU A 362 74.98 -29.69 -16.37
C GLU A 362 75.37 -31.06 -16.90
N SER A 363 74.61 -32.13 -16.60
CA SER A 363 74.84 -33.46 -17.15
C SER A 363 74.68 -33.54 -18.67
N LEU A 364 73.71 -32.82 -19.26
CA LEU A 364 73.56 -32.77 -20.73
C LEU A 364 74.76 -32.09 -21.40
N ARG A 365 75.31 -31.03 -20.80
CA ARG A 365 76.55 -30.38 -21.28
C ARG A 365 77.74 -31.31 -21.15
N GLY A 366 77.87 -31.97 -20.00
CA GLY A 366 78.92 -32.98 -19.77
C GLY A 366 78.85 -34.12 -20.77
N ALA A 367 77.64 -34.59 -21.11
CA ALA A 367 77.41 -35.58 -22.15
C ALA A 367 77.81 -35.07 -23.54
N ALA A 368 77.47 -33.82 -23.90
CA ALA A 368 77.84 -33.21 -25.17
C ALA A 368 79.37 -33.10 -25.34
N ASP A 369 80.05 -32.64 -24.30
CA ASP A 369 81.52 -32.50 -24.28
C ASP A 369 82.21 -33.88 -24.41
N LYS A 370 81.70 -34.89 -23.69
CA LYS A 370 82.23 -36.27 -23.76
C LYS A 370 81.97 -36.91 -25.13
N LEU A 371 80.81 -36.65 -25.73
CA LEU A 371 80.44 -37.13 -27.06
C LEU A 371 81.37 -36.60 -28.15
N GLU A 372 81.70 -35.30 -28.13
CA GLU A 372 82.66 -34.70 -29.06
C GLU A 372 84.09 -35.18 -28.83
N SER A 373 84.47 -35.48 -27.59
CA SER A 373 85.81 -35.99 -27.26
C SER A 373 86.00 -37.49 -27.55
N GLY A 374 84.91 -38.22 -27.86
CA GLY A 374 84.93 -39.65 -28.16
C GLY A 374 85.15 -40.55 -26.93
N ASP A 375 84.85 -40.07 -25.73
CA ASP A 375 84.96 -40.82 -24.48
C ASP A 375 83.94 -41.97 -24.42
N ALA A 376 84.35 -43.15 -23.96
CA ALA A 376 83.46 -44.32 -23.88
C ALA A 376 82.50 -44.28 -22.68
N ASN A 377 82.70 -43.38 -21.71
CA ASN A 377 81.92 -43.34 -20.46
C ASN A 377 80.70 -42.39 -20.50
N ILE A 378 80.14 -42.19 -21.69
CA ILE A 378 78.96 -41.35 -21.96
C ILE A 378 77.67 -41.92 -21.31
N ALA A 379 77.63 -43.23 -21.05
CA ALA A 379 76.49 -43.91 -20.43
C ALA A 379 76.20 -43.43 -19.00
N GLU A 380 77.22 -43.04 -18.23
CA GLU A 380 77.07 -42.57 -16.85
C GLU A 380 76.36 -41.22 -16.78
N GLU A 381 76.71 -40.27 -17.65
CA GLU A 381 76.04 -38.96 -17.76
C GLU A 381 74.59 -39.11 -18.23
N ARG A 382 74.34 -40.02 -19.17
CA ARG A 382 72.98 -40.34 -19.64
C ARG A 382 72.11 -40.88 -18.51
N ASP A 383 72.64 -41.84 -17.77
CA ASP A 383 71.90 -42.49 -16.70
C ASP A 383 71.65 -41.51 -15.53
N GLN A 384 72.58 -40.59 -15.28
CA GLN A 384 72.41 -39.49 -14.32
C GLN A 384 71.35 -38.48 -14.80
N ALA A 385 71.41 -38.02 -16.06
CA ALA A 385 70.40 -37.12 -16.62
C ALA A 385 68.99 -37.75 -16.59
N ARG A 386 68.90 -39.08 -16.82
CA ARG A 386 67.64 -39.84 -16.72
C ARG A 386 67.14 -39.94 -15.27
N ALA A 387 68.04 -40.19 -14.33
CA ALA A 387 67.71 -40.22 -12.91
C ALA A 387 67.20 -38.85 -12.43
N ASP A 388 67.86 -37.77 -12.84
CA ASP A 388 67.48 -36.39 -12.51
C ASP A 388 66.12 -36.02 -13.14
N ALA A 389 65.87 -36.40 -14.40
CA ALA A 389 64.58 -36.20 -15.06
C ALA A 389 63.43 -36.94 -14.35
N ALA A 390 63.67 -38.20 -13.98
CA ALA A 390 62.68 -39.01 -13.27
C ALA A 390 62.40 -38.48 -11.86
N ALA A 391 63.44 -38.03 -11.15
CA ALA A 391 63.31 -37.42 -9.83
C ALA A 391 62.57 -36.07 -9.89
N ALA A 392 62.91 -35.21 -10.85
CA ALA A 392 62.23 -33.94 -11.07
C ALA A 392 60.75 -34.15 -11.39
N ARG A 393 60.43 -35.11 -12.27
CA ARG A 393 59.06 -35.48 -12.63
C ARG A 393 58.23 -35.93 -11.43
N GLU A 394 58.77 -36.83 -10.61
CA GLU A 394 58.07 -37.33 -9.43
C GLU A 394 57.85 -36.21 -8.41
N GLN A 395 58.84 -35.35 -8.24
CA GLN A 395 58.76 -34.19 -7.35
C GLN A 395 57.72 -33.17 -7.84
N ILE A 396 57.60 -32.92 -9.14
CA ILE A 396 56.58 -32.03 -9.73
C ILE A 396 55.17 -32.64 -9.58
N ARG A 397 55.02 -33.95 -9.76
CA ARG A 397 53.74 -34.65 -9.54
C ARG A 397 53.30 -34.57 -8.08
N SER A 398 54.23 -34.84 -7.16
CA SER A 398 53.98 -34.70 -5.72
C SER A 398 53.61 -33.26 -5.36
N MET A 399 54.26 -32.26 -5.95
CA MET A 399 53.89 -30.85 -5.76
C MET A 399 52.50 -30.52 -6.29
N ARG A 400 52.13 -31.01 -7.47
CA ARG A 400 50.79 -30.83 -8.03
C ARG A 400 49.73 -31.44 -7.12
N ASP A 401 49.96 -32.67 -6.67
CA ASP A 401 49.01 -33.39 -5.82
C ASP A 401 48.86 -32.70 -4.45
N ASP A 402 49.96 -32.21 -3.87
CA ASP A 402 49.96 -31.45 -2.62
C ASP A 402 49.32 -30.07 -2.77
N TYR A 403 49.56 -29.40 -3.89
CA TYR A 403 48.90 -28.14 -4.23
C TYR A 403 47.39 -28.32 -4.33
N ALA A 404 46.94 -29.34 -5.07
CA ALA A 404 45.52 -29.67 -5.23
C ALA A 404 44.86 -30.10 -3.91
N ALA A 405 45.58 -30.82 -3.04
CA ALA A 405 45.03 -31.34 -1.78
C ALA A 405 45.06 -30.31 -0.64
N ASN A 406 46.10 -29.49 -0.53
CA ASN A 406 46.39 -28.73 0.69
C ASN A 406 46.49 -27.21 0.48
N VAL A 407 46.65 -26.73 -0.75
CA VAL A 407 46.82 -25.28 -1.04
C VAL A 407 45.60 -24.72 -1.77
N ALA A 408 45.12 -25.38 -2.82
CA ALA A 408 43.96 -24.94 -3.61
C ALA A 408 42.67 -24.82 -2.78
N PRO A 409 42.29 -25.78 -1.91
CA PRO A 409 41.09 -25.65 -1.08
C PRO A 409 41.17 -24.49 -0.10
N GLY A 410 42.36 -24.24 0.47
CA GLY A 410 42.58 -23.12 1.40
C GLY A 410 42.50 -21.75 0.73
N LEU A 411 42.91 -21.66 -0.55
CA LEU A 411 42.75 -20.45 -1.35
C LEU A 411 41.29 -20.23 -1.78
N GLU A 412 40.55 -21.31 -2.08
CA GLU A 412 39.11 -21.25 -2.38
C GLU A 412 38.28 -20.83 -1.15
N GLU A 413 38.61 -21.35 0.03
CA GLU A 413 37.96 -20.97 1.29
C GLU A 413 38.24 -19.51 1.66
N LEU A 414 39.49 -19.05 1.51
CA LEU A 414 39.86 -17.64 1.71
C LEU A 414 39.12 -16.73 0.73
N ALA A 415 39.00 -17.14 -0.53
CA ALA A 415 38.24 -16.42 -1.55
C ALA A 415 36.75 -16.34 -1.23
N ALA A 416 36.14 -17.44 -0.77
CA ALA A 416 34.74 -17.47 -0.37
C ALA A 416 34.48 -16.61 0.87
N GLY A 417 35.34 -16.68 1.88
CA GLY A 417 35.25 -15.86 3.10
C GLY A 417 35.43 -14.37 2.82
N ALA A 418 36.31 -14.00 1.89
CA ALA A 418 36.49 -12.62 1.46
C ALA A 418 35.26 -12.09 0.68
N GLY A 419 34.64 -12.93 -0.15
CA GLY A 419 33.40 -12.61 -0.86
C GLY A 419 32.21 -12.41 0.10
N GLU A 420 32.02 -13.33 1.05
CA GLU A 420 30.96 -13.23 2.05
C GLU A 420 31.13 -12.01 2.97
N ALA A 421 32.38 -11.68 3.35
CA ALA A 421 32.67 -10.49 4.13
C ALA A 421 32.35 -9.20 3.34
N ALA A 422 32.64 -9.15 2.04
CA ALA A 422 32.32 -8.02 1.19
C ALA A 422 30.80 -7.83 0.99
N GLU A 423 30.06 -8.93 0.79
CA GLU A 423 28.59 -8.90 0.68
C GLU A 423 27.92 -8.44 1.98
N ARG A 424 28.37 -8.95 3.14
CA ARG A 424 27.87 -8.51 4.45
C ARG A 424 28.18 -7.04 4.70
N MET A 425 29.35 -6.57 4.29
CA MET A 425 29.71 -5.17 4.40
C MET A 425 28.85 -4.28 3.51
N GLY A 426 28.54 -4.72 2.28
CA GLY A 426 27.58 -4.05 1.39
C GLY A 426 26.17 -3.97 1.96
N ALA A 427 25.66 -5.04 2.57
CA ALA A 427 24.35 -5.04 3.21
C ALA A 427 24.29 -4.10 4.44
N ILE A 428 25.33 -4.08 5.27
CA ILE A 428 25.43 -3.15 6.42
C ILE A 428 25.48 -1.69 5.93
N VAL A 429 26.14 -1.45 4.80
CA VAL A 429 26.24 -0.14 4.15
C VAL A 429 24.86 0.33 3.65
N ASP A 430 24.10 -0.54 3.00
CA ASP A 430 22.77 -0.21 2.48
C ASP A 430 21.76 0.05 3.61
N ASP A 431 21.80 -0.75 4.68
CA ASP A 431 20.97 -0.55 5.89
C ASP A 431 21.27 0.79 6.59
N LEU A 432 22.55 1.18 6.67
CA LEU A 432 22.96 2.46 7.28
C LEU A 432 22.51 3.67 6.45
N ARG A 433 22.51 3.56 5.12
CA ARG A 433 21.97 4.59 4.23
C ARG A 433 20.44 4.71 4.36
N GLY A 434 19.74 3.58 4.34
CA GLY A 434 18.28 3.55 4.52
C GLY A 434 17.83 4.15 5.85
N THR A 435 18.53 3.83 6.95
CA THR A 435 18.22 4.38 8.28
C THR A 435 18.50 5.90 8.36
N GLY A 436 19.52 6.39 7.65
CA GLY A 436 19.83 7.82 7.57
C GLY A 436 18.78 8.62 6.79
N ASP A 437 18.32 8.08 5.67
CA ASP A 437 17.29 8.69 4.82
C ASP A 437 15.91 8.69 5.50
N GLU A 438 15.55 7.60 6.20
CA GLU A 438 14.31 7.52 6.99
C GLU A 438 14.30 8.51 8.16
N LEU A 439 15.44 8.68 8.84
CA LEU A 439 15.58 9.62 9.96
C LEU A 439 15.54 11.07 9.49
N ALA A 440 16.12 11.39 8.33
CA ALA A 440 16.02 12.71 7.71
C ALA A 440 14.58 13.02 7.25
N GLY A 441 13.90 12.08 6.59
CA GLY A 441 12.52 12.26 6.16
C GLY A 441 11.51 12.39 7.33
N ALA A 442 11.75 11.68 8.43
CA ALA A 442 10.97 11.82 9.66
C ALA A 442 11.21 13.17 10.36
N ALA A 443 12.43 13.69 10.33
CA ALA A 443 12.77 15.00 10.87
C ALA A 443 12.16 16.14 10.03
N ASP A 444 12.20 16.07 8.70
CA ASP A 444 11.59 17.06 7.81
C ASP A 444 10.07 17.13 8.00
N SER A 445 9.40 15.97 8.05
CA SER A 445 7.95 15.89 8.29
C SER A 445 7.55 16.41 9.68
N ALA A 446 8.39 16.18 10.69
CA ALA A 446 8.19 16.72 12.03
C ALA A 446 8.43 18.23 12.07
N SER A 447 9.45 18.73 11.36
CA SER A 447 9.79 20.16 11.29
C SER A 447 8.67 20.97 10.60
N GLU A 448 8.15 20.50 9.46
CA GLU A 448 7.03 21.17 8.76
C GLU A 448 5.73 21.22 9.59
N ALA A 449 5.42 20.14 10.31
CA ALA A 449 4.25 20.09 11.19
C ALA A 449 4.40 20.99 12.42
N MET A 450 5.62 21.09 12.97
CA MET A 450 5.93 21.96 14.10
C MET A 450 5.99 23.43 13.69
N ASP A 451 6.44 23.77 12.48
CA ASP A 451 6.39 25.11 11.89
C ASP A 451 4.95 25.62 11.77
N SER A 452 4.10 24.85 11.10
CA SER A 452 2.68 25.21 10.93
C SER A 452 1.96 25.39 12.26
N THR A 453 2.36 24.61 13.28
CA THR A 453 1.76 24.67 14.62
C THR A 453 2.30 25.86 15.42
N SER A 454 3.61 26.14 15.37
CA SER A 454 4.23 27.28 16.07
C SER A 454 3.75 28.61 15.49
N GLU A 455 3.63 28.74 14.17
CA GLU A 455 3.11 29.97 13.53
C GLU A 455 1.67 30.26 13.97
N LYS A 456 0.81 29.23 13.98
CA LYS A 456 -0.58 29.37 14.42
C LYS A 456 -0.69 29.68 15.91
N ILE A 457 0.12 29.05 16.77
CA ILE A 457 0.15 29.33 18.21
C ILE A 457 0.63 30.78 18.45
N ALA A 458 1.64 31.24 17.73
CA ALA A 458 2.14 32.61 17.84
C ALA A 458 1.11 33.64 17.35
N GLU A 459 0.39 33.34 16.26
CA GLU A 459 -0.70 34.17 15.75
C GLU A 459 -1.85 34.30 16.77
N VAL A 460 -2.24 33.18 17.39
CA VAL A 460 -3.27 33.14 18.44
C VAL A 460 -2.81 33.88 19.70
N ALA A 461 -1.57 33.68 20.14
CA ALA A 461 -1.02 34.40 21.30
C ALA A 461 -0.97 35.92 21.05
N THR A 462 -0.64 36.35 19.83
CA THR A 462 -0.63 37.77 19.44
C THR A 462 -2.04 38.35 19.45
N LYS A 463 -3.03 37.62 18.92
CA LYS A 463 -4.44 38.02 18.94
C LYS A 463 -5.01 38.10 20.36
N LEU A 464 -4.65 37.16 21.24
CA LEU A 464 -5.04 37.19 22.65
C LEU A 464 -4.39 38.35 23.40
N SER A 465 -3.11 38.64 23.12
CA SER A 465 -2.41 39.79 23.72
C SER A 465 -3.05 41.12 23.30
N ALA A 466 -3.42 41.25 22.02
CA ALA A 466 -4.15 42.41 21.51
C ALA A 466 -5.53 42.54 22.18
N ALA A 467 -6.27 41.43 22.33
CA ALA A 467 -7.55 41.43 23.04
C ALA A 467 -7.39 41.81 24.53
N ALA A 468 -6.34 41.36 25.20
CA ALA A 468 -6.04 41.77 26.58
C ALA A 468 -5.70 43.28 26.67
N GLU A 469 -4.99 43.83 25.69
CA GLU A 469 -4.69 45.26 25.60
C GLU A 469 -5.94 46.11 25.35
N ASP A 470 -6.83 45.64 24.49
CA ASP A 470 -8.13 46.28 24.23
C ASP A 470 -9.00 46.28 25.51
N LEU A 471 -9.02 45.17 26.25
CA LEU A 471 -9.73 45.07 27.54
C LEU A 471 -9.12 45.96 28.63
N ARG A 472 -7.79 46.08 28.69
CA ARG A 472 -7.11 47.03 29.60
C ARG A 472 -7.44 48.48 29.25
N THR A 473 -7.47 48.80 27.96
CA THR A 473 -7.83 50.13 27.47
C THR A 473 -9.28 50.45 27.80
N MET A 474 -10.18 49.47 27.67
CA MET A 474 -11.57 49.58 28.10
C MET A 474 -11.69 49.80 29.62
N ALA A 475 -10.99 49.03 30.45
CA ALA A 475 -10.98 49.23 31.90
C ALA A 475 -10.46 50.61 32.30
N ALA A 476 -9.37 51.08 31.67
CA ALA A 476 -8.82 52.41 31.91
C ALA A 476 -9.78 53.54 31.48
N GLY A 477 -10.47 53.36 30.35
CA GLY A 477 -11.51 54.28 29.89
C GLY A 477 -12.72 54.33 30.83
N ILE A 478 -13.09 53.20 31.44
CA ILE A 478 -14.13 53.12 32.48
C ILE A 478 -13.67 53.86 33.74
N ASP A 479 -12.43 53.65 34.20
CA ASP A 479 -11.85 54.32 35.38
C ASP A 479 -11.78 55.86 35.18
N GLU A 480 -11.39 56.33 34.00
CA GLU A 480 -11.30 57.77 33.67
C GLU A 480 -12.69 58.42 33.56
N ALA A 481 -13.66 57.72 32.96
CA ALA A 481 -15.04 58.18 32.89
C ALA A 481 -15.71 58.24 34.27
N LEU A 482 -15.38 57.29 35.17
CA LEU A 482 -15.81 57.32 36.57
C LEU A 482 -15.19 58.47 37.35
N ALA A 483 -13.87 58.69 37.22
CA ALA A 483 -13.16 59.75 37.92
C ALA A 483 -13.60 61.16 37.49
N SER A 484 -14.04 61.32 36.24
CA SER A 484 -14.54 62.59 35.68
C SER A 484 -16.05 62.80 35.91
N GLY A 485 -16.80 61.77 36.26
CA GLY A 485 -18.25 61.80 36.42
C GLY A 485 -19.02 61.99 35.10
N ASP A 486 -18.35 61.79 33.95
CA ASP A 486 -18.91 62.00 32.62
C ASP A 486 -19.64 60.74 32.12
N ARG A 487 -20.98 60.78 32.26
CA ARG A 487 -21.87 59.68 31.91
C ARG A 487 -21.97 59.43 30.40
N GLU A 488 -21.66 60.44 29.58
CA GLU A 488 -21.74 60.34 28.12
C GLU A 488 -20.47 59.68 27.56
N ALA A 489 -19.31 60.00 28.14
CA ALA A 489 -18.05 59.31 27.89
C ALA A 489 -18.10 57.83 28.29
N LEU A 490 -18.68 57.50 29.46
CA LEU A 490 -18.86 56.11 29.89
C LEU A 490 -19.75 55.32 28.94
N ARG A 491 -20.83 55.94 28.45
CA ARG A 491 -21.75 55.33 27.47
C ARG A 491 -21.08 55.10 26.12
N ALA A 492 -20.12 55.93 25.74
CA ALA A 492 -19.31 55.75 24.54
C ALA A 492 -18.31 54.59 24.69
N VAL A 493 -17.63 54.47 25.84
CA VAL A 493 -16.67 53.37 26.13
C VAL A 493 -17.38 52.01 26.22
N LEU A 494 -18.56 51.95 26.84
CA LEU A 494 -19.35 50.71 26.95
C LEU A 494 -20.11 50.37 25.66
N GLY A 495 -20.38 51.37 24.81
CA GLY A 495 -21.14 51.22 23.58
C GLY A 495 -20.31 50.93 22.33
N SER A 496 -18.98 51.11 22.37
CA SER A 496 -18.17 51.08 21.14
C SER A 496 -17.78 49.70 20.63
N ASP A 497 -17.85 48.62 21.43
CA ASP A 497 -17.31 47.33 20.97
C ASP A 497 -18.02 46.08 21.53
N VAL A 498 -19.34 46.03 21.36
CA VAL A 498 -20.13 44.80 21.55
C VAL A 498 -19.70 43.70 20.57
N ASP A 499 -19.19 44.09 19.39
CA ASP A 499 -18.64 43.19 18.36
C ASP A 499 -17.32 42.51 18.78
N VAL A 500 -16.47 43.16 19.58
CA VAL A 500 -15.15 42.62 20.00
C VAL A 500 -15.31 41.57 21.09
N LEU A 501 -16.18 41.82 22.08
CA LEU A 501 -16.52 40.83 23.11
C LEU A 501 -17.18 39.58 22.51
N SER A 502 -18.07 39.77 21.53
CA SER A 502 -18.74 38.69 20.78
C SER A 502 -17.76 37.80 20.02
N ARG A 503 -16.75 38.39 19.35
CA ARG A 503 -15.75 37.65 18.56
C ARG A 503 -14.69 36.95 19.40
N ALA A 504 -14.34 37.49 20.56
CA ALA A 504 -13.36 36.88 21.47
C ALA A 504 -13.92 35.63 22.20
N LEU A 505 -15.24 35.57 22.43
CA LEU A 505 -15.91 34.47 23.14
C LEU A 505 -16.44 33.37 22.21
N ALA A 506 -16.71 33.69 20.94
CA ALA A 506 -17.14 32.72 19.93
C ALA A 506 -15.97 32.24 19.06
N MET A 507 -15.06 31.43 19.61
CA MET A 507 -14.19 30.59 18.77
C MET A 507 -14.88 29.24 18.53
N PRO A 508 -15.56 29.02 17.38
CA PRO A 508 -15.88 27.66 16.99
C PRO A 508 -14.58 26.97 16.58
N VAL A 509 -14.32 25.77 17.10
CA VAL A 509 -13.34 24.88 16.49
C VAL A 509 -13.91 24.51 15.12
N GLY A 510 -13.49 25.23 14.09
CA GLY A 510 -13.94 25.02 12.72
C GLY A 510 -13.38 23.71 12.18
N LEU A 511 -14.25 22.70 12.05
CA LEU A 511 -13.89 21.46 11.37
C LEU A 511 -14.04 21.65 9.85
N GLU A 512 -12.93 21.91 9.16
CA GLU A 512 -12.91 21.92 7.70
C GLU A 512 -12.90 20.48 7.17
N ARG A 513 -13.97 20.06 6.50
CA ARG A 513 -14.11 18.73 5.91
C ARG A 513 -13.82 18.77 4.41
N ILE A 514 -12.66 18.28 4.00
CA ILE A 514 -12.30 18.15 2.58
C ILE A 514 -12.57 16.72 2.11
N ALA A 515 -13.47 16.55 1.14
CA ALA A 515 -13.78 15.25 0.55
C ALA A 515 -12.78 14.91 -0.57
N VAL A 516 -11.98 13.85 -0.38
CA VAL A 516 -10.94 13.43 -1.35
C VAL A 516 -11.55 12.79 -2.62
N PHE A 517 -12.66 12.05 -2.47
CA PHE A 517 -13.47 11.54 -3.58
C PHE A 517 -14.96 11.78 -3.26
N PRO A 518 -15.52 12.95 -3.64
CA PRO A 518 -16.88 13.30 -3.28
C PRO A 518 -17.88 12.39 -3.96
N VAL A 519 -18.86 11.92 -3.19
CA VAL A 519 -20.00 11.15 -3.70
C VAL A 519 -21.24 12.01 -3.57
N GLU A 520 -21.91 12.27 -4.69
CA GLU A 520 -23.00 13.25 -4.79
C GLU A 520 -24.26 12.82 -4.03
N ASN A 521 -24.59 11.52 -4.05
CA ASN A 521 -25.80 11.00 -3.43
C ASN A 521 -25.69 9.51 -3.07
N PHE A 522 -26.58 9.03 -2.20
CA PHE A 522 -26.57 7.64 -1.74
C PHE A 522 -26.91 6.64 -2.85
N GLY A 523 -27.77 7.02 -3.80
CA GLY A 523 -28.06 6.21 -4.99
C GLY A 523 -26.79 5.90 -5.79
N SER A 524 -25.95 6.90 -6.02
CA SER A 524 -24.65 6.77 -6.70
C SER A 524 -23.66 5.93 -5.88
N ALA A 525 -23.67 6.06 -4.55
CA ALA A 525 -22.85 5.22 -3.66
C ALA A 525 -23.22 3.72 -3.75
N MET A 526 -24.51 3.41 -3.91
CA MET A 526 -25.02 2.04 -3.98
C MET A 526 -25.11 1.46 -5.41
N ALA A 527 -25.01 2.30 -6.44
CA ALA A 527 -25.10 1.86 -7.83
C ALA A 527 -24.07 0.78 -8.21
N PRO A 528 -22.80 0.80 -7.75
CA PRO A 528 -21.86 -0.27 -8.04
C PRO A 528 -22.34 -1.66 -7.59
N LEU A 529 -22.98 -1.76 -6.43
CA LEU A 529 -23.51 -3.01 -5.91
C LEU A 529 -24.66 -3.53 -6.77
N TYR A 530 -25.73 -2.75 -6.91
CA TYR A 530 -26.96 -3.20 -7.58
C TYR A 530 -26.72 -3.49 -9.06
N THR A 531 -25.87 -2.70 -9.70
CA THR A 531 -25.46 -2.92 -11.08
C THR A 531 -24.68 -4.22 -11.22
N THR A 532 -23.72 -4.50 -10.33
CA THR A 532 -22.94 -5.74 -10.38
C THR A 532 -23.84 -6.97 -10.24
N LEU A 533 -24.81 -6.92 -9.33
CA LEU A 533 -25.80 -7.98 -9.17
C LEU A 533 -26.68 -8.13 -10.42
N ALA A 534 -27.14 -7.02 -10.99
CA ALA A 534 -27.92 -7.01 -12.23
C ALA A 534 -27.16 -7.63 -13.40
N LEU A 535 -25.86 -7.30 -13.56
CA LEU A 535 -24.98 -7.87 -14.58
C LEU A 535 -24.90 -9.39 -14.47
N PHE A 536 -24.72 -9.90 -13.25
CA PHE A 536 -24.61 -11.33 -13.00
C PHE A 536 -25.94 -12.06 -13.22
N ILE A 537 -27.05 -11.48 -12.72
CA ILE A 537 -28.41 -12.01 -12.92
C ILE A 537 -28.76 -12.04 -14.40
N GLY A 538 -28.47 -10.96 -15.14
CA GLY A 538 -28.70 -10.92 -16.59
C GLY A 538 -27.90 -11.98 -17.34
N SER A 539 -26.62 -12.15 -16.99
CA SER A 539 -25.77 -13.23 -17.52
C SER A 539 -26.38 -14.62 -17.25
N LEU A 540 -26.96 -14.84 -16.07
CA LEU A 540 -27.66 -16.08 -15.72
C LEU A 540 -28.94 -16.26 -16.56
N LEU A 541 -29.75 -15.21 -16.72
CA LEU A 541 -30.98 -15.24 -17.52
C LEU A 541 -30.71 -15.59 -18.99
N ILE A 542 -29.63 -15.05 -19.58
CA ILE A 542 -29.19 -15.39 -20.93
C ILE A 542 -28.98 -16.91 -21.05
N LEU A 543 -28.41 -17.58 -20.04
CA LEU A 543 -28.12 -19.02 -20.06
C LEU A 543 -29.28 -19.90 -19.59
N VAL A 544 -30.27 -19.32 -18.93
CA VAL A 544 -31.56 -19.97 -18.69
C VAL A 544 -32.31 -20.13 -20.02
N VAL A 545 -32.28 -19.10 -20.87
CA VAL A 545 -33.03 -19.05 -22.14
C VAL A 545 -32.24 -19.64 -23.31
N VAL A 546 -31.00 -19.20 -23.52
CA VAL A 546 -30.17 -19.60 -24.65
C VAL A 546 -29.35 -20.84 -24.27
N ARG A 547 -29.56 -21.94 -25.00
CA ARG A 547 -28.87 -23.21 -24.70
C ARG A 547 -27.40 -23.16 -25.15
N PRO A 548 -26.43 -23.61 -24.33
CA PRO A 548 -25.02 -23.54 -24.66
C PRO A 548 -24.52 -24.59 -25.66
N LYS A 549 -25.29 -25.68 -25.88
CA LYS A 549 -24.98 -26.72 -26.88
C LYS A 549 -25.60 -26.37 -28.24
N VAL A 550 -24.81 -26.50 -29.31
CA VAL A 550 -25.29 -26.44 -30.69
C VAL A 550 -25.78 -27.84 -31.07
N SER A 551 -27.04 -27.97 -31.46
CA SER A 551 -27.61 -29.26 -31.85
C SER A 551 -27.19 -29.67 -33.26
N SER A 552 -27.25 -30.98 -33.54
CA SER A 552 -26.89 -31.54 -34.85
C SER A 552 -27.77 -31.04 -36.01
N ALA A 553 -28.98 -30.56 -35.72
CA ALA A 553 -29.85 -29.92 -36.70
C ALA A 553 -29.37 -28.49 -37.02
N GLU A 554 -28.91 -27.75 -36.03
CA GLU A 554 -28.42 -26.37 -36.18
C GLU A 554 -27.07 -26.34 -36.90
N ALA A 555 -26.17 -27.28 -36.56
CA ALA A 555 -24.89 -27.43 -37.25
C ALA A 555 -25.05 -27.71 -38.76
N ARG A 556 -26.06 -28.52 -39.12
CA ARG A 556 -26.42 -28.79 -40.53
C ARG A 556 -27.03 -27.58 -41.22
N THR A 557 -27.95 -26.87 -40.55
CA THR A 557 -28.60 -25.67 -41.11
C THR A 557 -27.61 -24.53 -41.34
N ALA A 558 -26.59 -24.39 -40.48
CA ALA A 558 -25.55 -23.38 -40.61
C ALA A 558 -24.44 -23.76 -41.62
N GLY A 559 -24.55 -24.91 -42.29
CA GLY A 559 -23.58 -25.35 -43.31
C GLY A 559 -22.16 -25.55 -42.76
N LEU A 560 -22.05 -26.03 -41.51
CA LEU A 560 -20.76 -26.25 -40.86
C LEU A 560 -20.06 -27.47 -41.47
N LYS A 561 -18.77 -27.32 -41.78
CA LYS A 561 -17.89 -28.40 -42.24
C LYS A 561 -16.87 -28.69 -41.15
N ASP A 562 -16.76 -29.95 -40.73
CA ASP A 562 -15.78 -30.46 -39.75
C ASP A 562 -15.58 -29.55 -38.52
N ALA A 563 -16.68 -29.11 -37.91
CA ALA A 563 -16.64 -28.15 -36.80
C ALA A 563 -15.96 -28.75 -35.57
N LYS A 564 -14.83 -28.15 -35.15
CA LYS A 564 -14.11 -28.58 -33.95
C LYS A 564 -14.89 -28.20 -32.68
N PRO A 565 -14.80 -28.96 -31.57
CA PRO A 565 -15.51 -28.66 -30.32
C PRO A 565 -15.28 -27.23 -29.80
N ARG A 566 -14.04 -26.73 -29.90
CA ARG A 566 -13.69 -25.33 -29.55
C ARG A 566 -14.39 -24.28 -30.42
N GLN A 567 -14.64 -24.59 -31.70
CA GLN A 567 -15.35 -23.68 -32.61
C GLN A 567 -16.85 -23.66 -32.31
N LEU A 568 -17.43 -24.80 -31.90
CA LEU A 568 -18.82 -24.87 -31.47
C LEU A 568 -19.05 -24.10 -30.17
N PHE A 569 -18.14 -24.23 -29.20
CA PHE A 569 -18.19 -23.53 -27.92
C PHE A 569 -18.05 -22.01 -28.11
N LEU A 570 -16.96 -21.55 -28.73
CA LEU A 570 -16.73 -20.11 -28.95
C LEU A 570 -17.75 -19.49 -29.91
N GLY A 571 -18.21 -20.23 -30.92
CA GLY A 571 -19.25 -19.78 -31.84
C GLY A 571 -20.59 -19.52 -31.15
N ARG A 572 -20.97 -20.38 -30.20
CA ARG A 572 -22.19 -20.19 -29.42
C ARG A 572 -22.05 -19.07 -28.38
N PHE A 573 -20.88 -18.95 -27.76
CA PHE A 573 -20.60 -17.84 -26.85
C PHE A 573 -20.73 -16.48 -27.54
N ALA A 574 -20.32 -16.34 -28.81
CA ALA A 574 -20.39 -15.06 -29.52
C ALA A 574 -21.79 -14.41 -29.53
N VAL A 575 -22.86 -15.20 -29.61
CA VAL A 575 -24.23 -14.68 -29.59
C VAL A 575 -24.64 -14.28 -28.18
N MET A 576 -24.30 -15.10 -27.18
CA MET A 576 -24.55 -14.76 -25.77
C MET A 576 -23.77 -13.52 -25.34
N GLY A 577 -22.50 -13.42 -25.75
CA GLY A 577 -21.67 -12.25 -25.55
C GLY A 577 -22.23 -11.01 -26.24
N GLY A 578 -22.79 -11.14 -27.44
CA GLY A 578 -23.50 -10.05 -28.11
C GLY A 578 -24.75 -9.57 -27.38
N ILE A 579 -25.58 -10.49 -26.87
CA ILE A 579 -26.74 -10.14 -26.03
C ILE A 579 -26.27 -9.48 -24.73
N SER A 580 -25.21 -10.00 -24.11
CA SER A 580 -24.60 -9.43 -22.90
C SER A 580 -24.09 -8.00 -23.14
N LEU A 581 -23.41 -7.74 -24.26
CA LEU A 581 -22.98 -6.40 -24.63
C LEU A 581 -24.16 -5.45 -24.85
N ALA A 582 -25.23 -5.91 -25.49
CA ALA A 582 -26.45 -5.10 -25.63
C ALA A 582 -27.08 -4.79 -24.26
N GLN A 583 -27.23 -5.80 -23.40
CA GLN A 583 -27.77 -5.68 -22.04
C GLN A 583 -26.96 -4.70 -21.18
N THR A 584 -25.64 -4.88 -21.14
CA THR A 584 -24.73 -4.02 -20.38
C THR A 584 -24.68 -2.60 -20.93
N THR A 585 -24.81 -2.40 -22.25
CA THR A 585 -24.92 -1.07 -22.84
C THR A 585 -26.19 -0.35 -22.42
N VAL A 586 -27.35 -1.03 -22.50
CA VAL A 586 -28.63 -0.45 -22.07
C VAL A 586 -28.59 -0.09 -20.58
N MET A 587 -28.02 -0.96 -19.76
CA MET A 587 -27.91 -0.69 -18.32
C MET A 587 -26.93 0.44 -18.00
N GLY A 588 -25.75 0.47 -18.63
CA GLY A 588 -24.74 1.52 -18.42
C GLY A 588 -25.26 2.89 -18.83
N LEU A 589 -25.84 2.99 -20.04
CA LEU A 589 -26.45 4.23 -20.50
C LEU A 589 -27.68 4.61 -19.68
N GLY A 590 -28.47 3.65 -19.21
CA GLY A 590 -29.59 3.93 -18.32
C GLY A 590 -29.14 4.46 -16.96
N ASN A 591 -28.11 3.86 -16.36
CA ASN A 591 -27.57 4.35 -15.10
C ASN A 591 -27.00 5.77 -15.26
N TRP A 592 -26.27 6.02 -16.34
CA TRP A 592 -25.64 7.31 -16.57
C TRP A 592 -26.64 8.40 -17.02
N LEU A 593 -27.45 8.14 -18.04
CA LEU A 593 -28.29 9.16 -18.69
C LEU A 593 -29.73 9.22 -18.14
N PHE A 594 -30.29 8.08 -17.72
CA PHE A 594 -31.68 8.03 -17.24
C PHE A 594 -31.77 8.24 -15.72
N LEU A 595 -30.93 7.56 -14.94
CA LEU A 595 -30.87 7.75 -13.48
C LEU A 595 -30.02 8.96 -13.08
N GLY A 596 -29.07 9.38 -13.90
CA GLY A 596 -28.15 10.45 -13.55
C GLY A 596 -27.17 10.04 -12.44
N VAL A 597 -26.76 8.77 -12.42
CA VAL A 597 -25.71 8.30 -11.50
C VAL A 597 -24.42 9.06 -11.77
N GLN A 598 -23.71 9.46 -10.70
CA GLN A 598 -22.43 10.14 -10.79
C GLN A 598 -21.41 9.28 -11.56
N VAL A 599 -20.78 9.87 -12.57
CA VAL A 599 -19.74 9.20 -13.37
C VAL A 599 -18.61 10.18 -13.66
N ALA A 600 -17.50 10.04 -12.94
CA ALA A 600 -16.28 10.81 -13.16
C ALA A 600 -15.64 10.50 -14.53
N GLU A 601 -15.56 9.22 -14.90
CA GLU A 601 -14.90 8.76 -16.14
C GLU A 601 -15.85 7.90 -17.00
N PRO A 602 -16.62 8.52 -17.92
CA PRO A 602 -17.65 7.82 -18.70
C PRO A 602 -17.14 6.66 -19.55
N VAL A 603 -15.91 6.79 -20.07
CA VAL A 603 -15.30 5.74 -20.90
C VAL A 603 -14.94 4.52 -20.05
N LEU A 604 -14.28 4.73 -18.90
CA LEU A 604 -13.93 3.65 -17.99
C LEU A 604 -15.19 2.97 -17.42
N PHE A 605 -16.23 3.75 -17.15
CA PHE A 605 -17.51 3.26 -16.70
C PHE A 605 -18.11 2.27 -17.71
N MET A 606 -18.18 2.63 -19.00
CA MET A 606 -18.69 1.73 -20.03
C MET A 606 -17.80 0.51 -20.27
N ILE A 607 -16.47 0.66 -20.19
CA ILE A 607 -15.52 -0.46 -20.27
C ILE A 607 -15.77 -1.47 -19.13
N CYS A 608 -16.01 -0.98 -17.91
CA CYS A 608 -16.34 -1.83 -16.77
C CYS A 608 -17.60 -2.65 -17.03
N PHE A 609 -18.68 -2.02 -17.54
CA PHE A 609 -19.93 -2.71 -17.85
C PHE A 609 -19.74 -3.81 -18.90
N TRP A 610 -19.09 -3.50 -20.02
CA TRP A 610 -18.87 -4.48 -21.09
C TRP A 610 -17.95 -5.62 -20.63
N GLY A 611 -16.84 -5.30 -19.95
CA GLY A 611 -15.91 -6.29 -19.45
C GLY A 611 -16.55 -7.22 -18.42
N ALA A 612 -17.24 -6.67 -17.43
CA ALA A 612 -17.98 -7.43 -16.44
C ALA A 612 -19.07 -8.31 -17.05
N GLY A 613 -19.87 -7.77 -17.98
CA GLY A 613 -20.88 -8.52 -18.69
C GLY A 613 -20.32 -9.74 -19.43
N LEU A 614 -19.22 -9.56 -20.17
CA LEU A 614 -18.56 -10.64 -20.90
C LEU A 614 -17.97 -11.70 -19.96
N VAL A 615 -17.28 -11.28 -18.89
CA VAL A 615 -16.66 -12.20 -17.92
C VAL A 615 -17.72 -13.01 -17.18
N PHE A 616 -18.76 -12.37 -16.64
CA PHE A 616 -19.85 -13.08 -15.96
C PHE A 616 -20.57 -14.03 -16.92
N THR A 617 -20.89 -13.59 -18.14
CA THR A 617 -21.55 -14.44 -19.14
C THR A 617 -20.67 -15.64 -19.50
N PHE A 618 -19.36 -15.44 -19.69
CA PHE A 618 -18.43 -16.52 -20.03
C PHE A 618 -18.24 -17.52 -18.88
N LEU A 619 -18.14 -17.04 -17.65
CA LEU A 619 -18.00 -17.86 -16.45
C LEU A 619 -19.23 -18.77 -16.26
N ILE A 620 -20.43 -18.19 -16.30
CA ILE A 620 -21.66 -18.98 -16.18
C ILE A 620 -21.80 -19.90 -17.41
N TYR A 621 -21.37 -19.47 -18.60
CA TYR A 621 -21.44 -20.27 -19.82
C TYR A 621 -20.59 -21.53 -19.71
N ALA A 622 -19.37 -21.40 -19.21
CA ALA A 622 -18.49 -22.54 -18.94
C ALA A 622 -19.09 -23.50 -17.90
N LEU A 623 -19.64 -22.97 -16.80
CA LEU A 623 -20.29 -23.78 -15.76
C LEU A 623 -21.47 -24.57 -16.30
N VAL A 624 -22.39 -23.92 -17.03
CA VAL A 624 -23.57 -24.58 -17.60
C VAL A 624 -23.18 -25.53 -18.75
N ALA A 625 -22.15 -25.21 -19.53
CA ALA A 625 -21.65 -26.12 -20.56
C ALA A 625 -21.03 -27.39 -19.98
N ALA A 626 -20.38 -27.32 -18.81
CA ALA A 626 -19.76 -28.46 -18.14
C ALA A 626 -20.75 -29.28 -17.28
N PHE A 627 -21.65 -28.61 -16.55
CA PHE A 627 -22.50 -29.23 -15.53
C PHE A 627 -24.02 -29.18 -15.84
N ALA A 628 -24.42 -28.66 -17.00
CA ALA A 628 -25.82 -28.51 -17.39
C ALA A 628 -26.66 -27.76 -16.33
N ASN A 629 -27.77 -28.35 -15.85
CA ASN A 629 -28.65 -27.72 -14.86
C ASN A 629 -27.95 -27.50 -13.50
N LEU A 630 -27.02 -28.37 -13.11
CA LEU A 630 -26.20 -28.17 -11.90
C LEU A 630 -25.31 -26.93 -12.04
N GLY A 631 -24.82 -26.63 -13.24
CA GLY A 631 -24.04 -25.41 -13.50
C GLY A 631 -24.84 -24.13 -13.24
N LYS A 632 -26.15 -24.15 -13.54
CA LYS A 632 -27.04 -23.03 -13.20
C LYS A 632 -27.21 -22.88 -11.68
N ALA A 633 -27.35 -23.99 -10.96
CA ALA A 633 -27.46 -23.99 -9.50
C ALA A 633 -26.17 -23.44 -8.84
N ILE A 634 -24.99 -23.84 -9.35
CA ILE A 634 -23.70 -23.30 -8.89
C ILE A 634 -23.62 -21.79 -9.13
N ALA A 635 -24.06 -21.31 -10.29
CA ALA A 635 -24.08 -19.87 -10.57
C ALA A 635 -25.03 -19.10 -9.61
N VAL A 636 -26.18 -19.67 -9.26
CA VAL A 636 -27.07 -19.10 -8.24
C VAL A 636 -26.40 -19.07 -6.86
N LEU A 637 -25.68 -20.12 -6.48
CA LEU A 637 -24.92 -20.14 -5.23
C LEU A 637 -23.83 -19.07 -5.21
N LEU A 638 -23.10 -18.91 -6.32
CA LEU A 638 -22.12 -17.82 -6.47
C LEU A 638 -22.78 -16.45 -6.38
N LEU A 639 -23.98 -16.26 -6.94
CA LEU A 639 -24.73 -15.01 -6.77
C LEU A 639 -25.01 -14.73 -5.29
N ILE A 640 -25.47 -15.71 -4.52
CA ILE A 640 -25.77 -15.55 -3.08
C ILE A 640 -24.53 -15.14 -2.29
N VAL A 641 -23.39 -15.78 -2.52
CA VAL A 641 -22.13 -15.46 -1.83
C VAL A 641 -21.62 -14.07 -2.22
N GLN A 642 -21.80 -13.68 -3.49
CA GLN A 642 -21.35 -12.37 -4.00
C GLN A 642 -22.15 -11.19 -3.44
N VAL A 643 -23.44 -11.37 -3.14
CA VAL A 643 -24.27 -10.30 -2.57
C VAL A 643 -23.65 -9.72 -1.30
N THR A 644 -23.10 -10.57 -0.43
CA THR A 644 -22.47 -10.13 0.82
C THR A 644 -20.96 -9.98 0.71
N GLY A 645 -20.29 -10.78 -0.13
CA GLY A 645 -18.84 -10.84 -0.21
C GLY A 645 -18.17 -9.79 -1.10
N CYS A 646 -18.91 -9.07 -1.96
CA CYS A 646 -18.31 -8.12 -2.91
C CYS A 646 -17.94 -6.73 -2.32
N GLY A 647 -18.21 -6.49 -1.03
CA GLY A 647 -17.89 -5.20 -0.39
C GLY A 647 -18.70 -4.02 -0.92
N GLY A 648 -19.86 -4.27 -1.54
CA GLY A 648 -20.73 -3.24 -2.12
C GLY A 648 -21.52 -2.45 -1.08
N SER A 649 -22.18 -3.11 -0.13
CA SER A 649 -22.99 -2.45 0.91
C SER A 649 -22.20 -1.99 2.13
N PHE A 650 -21.16 -2.73 2.50
CA PHE A 650 -20.35 -2.49 3.70
C PHE A 650 -18.87 -2.55 3.34
N PRO A 651 -18.01 -1.75 3.99
CA PRO A 651 -16.56 -1.94 3.94
C PRO A 651 -16.20 -3.38 4.26
N LEU A 652 -15.36 -4.00 3.43
CA LEU A 652 -15.01 -5.42 3.53
C LEU A 652 -14.45 -5.77 4.92
N GLN A 653 -13.70 -4.85 5.52
CA GLN A 653 -13.03 -4.98 6.81
C GLN A 653 -14.01 -5.15 7.99
N LEU A 654 -15.26 -4.73 7.83
CA LEU A 654 -16.30 -4.90 8.86
C LEU A 654 -16.93 -6.30 8.84
N LEU A 655 -16.71 -7.08 7.78
CA LEU A 655 -17.31 -8.40 7.62
C LEU A 655 -16.46 -9.46 8.36
N PRO A 656 -17.05 -10.61 8.75
CA PRO A 656 -16.27 -11.70 9.36
C PRO A 656 -15.10 -12.15 8.48
N GLY A 657 -13.98 -12.55 9.10
CA GLY A 657 -12.74 -12.89 8.39
C GLY A 657 -12.89 -13.94 7.26
N PHE A 658 -13.83 -14.88 7.39
CA PHE A 658 -14.09 -15.85 6.32
C PHE A 658 -14.72 -15.22 5.06
N ILE A 659 -15.54 -14.17 5.20
CA ILE A 659 -16.09 -13.42 4.05
C ILE A 659 -14.99 -12.58 3.42
N GLN A 660 -14.13 -11.96 4.23
CA GLN A 660 -12.96 -11.22 3.75
C GLN A 660 -12.04 -12.12 2.93
N ALA A 661 -11.77 -13.35 3.39
CA ALA A 661 -10.92 -14.30 2.70
C ALA A 661 -11.51 -14.80 1.36
N ILE A 662 -12.84 -14.91 1.26
CA ILE A 662 -13.52 -15.34 0.04
C ILE A 662 -13.64 -14.20 -0.98
N SER A 663 -13.75 -12.95 -0.51
CA SER A 663 -14.02 -11.77 -1.35
C SER A 663 -13.10 -11.61 -2.58
N PRO A 664 -11.76 -11.79 -2.50
CA PRO A 664 -10.88 -11.74 -3.68
C PRO A 664 -11.16 -12.83 -4.72
N TRP A 665 -11.85 -13.90 -4.35
CA TRP A 665 -12.21 -15.00 -5.24
C TRP A 665 -13.60 -14.85 -5.86
N LEU A 666 -14.21 -13.67 -5.68
CA LEU A 666 -15.52 -13.33 -6.21
C LEU A 666 -15.37 -12.31 -7.33
N PRO A 667 -15.79 -12.62 -8.57
CA PRO A 667 -15.61 -11.69 -9.67
C PRO A 667 -16.44 -10.40 -9.47
N ALA A 668 -17.54 -10.44 -8.71
CA ALA A 668 -18.29 -9.24 -8.32
C ALA A 668 -17.49 -8.24 -7.47
N THR A 669 -16.54 -8.67 -6.64
CA THR A 669 -15.69 -7.77 -5.83
C THR A 669 -14.93 -6.80 -6.74
N HIS A 670 -14.32 -7.35 -7.79
CA HIS A 670 -13.53 -6.56 -8.72
C HIS A 670 -14.39 -5.63 -9.59
N VAL A 671 -15.59 -6.05 -9.96
CA VAL A 671 -16.54 -5.19 -10.70
C VAL A 671 -17.00 -4.02 -9.82
N VAL A 672 -17.33 -4.25 -8.55
CA VAL A 672 -17.72 -3.18 -7.62
C VAL A 672 -16.60 -2.15 -7.47
N ASN A 673 -15.36 -2.61 -7.28
CA ASN A 673 -14.21 -1.72 -7.10
C ASN A 673 -13.83 -0.96 -8.39
N ALA A 674 -13.81 -1.65 -9.54
CA ALA A 674 -13.57 -0.99 -10.84
C ALA A 674 -14.66 0.05 -11.15
N MET A 675 -15.92 -0.26 -10.85
CA MET A 675 -17.03 0.67 -11.06
C MET A 675 -16.96 1.86 -10.10
N ARG A 676 -16.52 1.69 -8.84
CA ARG A 676 -16.25 2.81 -7.92
C ARG A 676 -15.15 3.72 -8.46
N ALA A 677 -14.04 3.17 -8.93
CA ALA A 677 -12.95 3.97 -9.52
C ALA A 677 -13.44 4.78 -10.74
N ALA A 678 -14.23 4.17 -11.63
CA ALA A 678 -14.80 4.88 -12.77
C ALA A 678 -15.85 5.94 -12.39
N MET A 679 -16.61 5.72 -11.32
CA MET A 679 -17.70 6.61 -10.91
C MET A 679 -17.24 7.77 -10.03
N MET A 680 -16.37 7.49 -9.06
CA MET A 680 -15.99 8.44 -7.99
C MET A 680 -14.62 9.10 -8.24
N GLY A 681 -13.86 8.59 -9.22
CA GLY A 681 -12.52 9.06 -9.55
C GLY A 681 -11.48 7.93 -9.38
N PRO A 682 -10.66 7.64 -10.39
CA PRO A 682 -9.63 6.61 -10.29
C PRO A 682 -8.44 7.11 -9.46
N TYR A 683 -7.76 6.19 -8.78
CA TYR A 683 -6.51 6.47 -8.07
C TYR A 683 -5.37 5.59 -8.60
N GLY A 684 -4.37 6.22 -9.23
CA GLY A 684 -3.25 5.52 -9.86
C GLY A 684 -3.74 4.59 -10.96
N ASN A 685 -3.55 3.27 -10.78
CA ASN A 685 -3.94 2.24 -11.74
C ASN A 685 -4.99 1.26 -11.18
N ASP A 686 -5.69 1.65 -10.11
CA ASP A 686 -6.65 0.82 -9.39
C ASP A 686 -7.74 0.22 -10.29
N PHE A 687 -8.32 1.01 -11.21
CA PHE A 687 -9.32 0.55 -12.17
C PHE A 687 -8.81 -0.63 -13.01
N TRP A 688 -7.61 -0.49 -13.59
CA TRP A 688 -7.04 -1.49 -14.48
C TRP A 688 -6.57 -2.73 -13.72
N VAL A 689 -6.10 -2.58 -12.47
CA VAL A 689 -5.82 -3.71 -11.58
C VAL A 689 -7.09 -4.54 -11.37
N GLN A 690 -8.20 -3.90 -10.99
CA GLN A 690 -9.47 -4.59 -10.77
C GLN A 690 -10.02 -5.23 -12.05
N MET A 691 -9.93 -4.55 -13.20
CA MET A 691 -10.32 -5.15 -14.49
C MET A 691 -9.41 -6.33 -14.89
N GLY A 692 -8.12 -6.27 -14.54
CA GLY A 692 -7.17 -7.37 -14.73
C GLY A 692 -7.50 -8.58 -13.86
N GLU A 693 -7.75 -8.37 -12.57
CA GLU A 693 -8.17 -9.41 -11.63
C GLU A 693 -9.49 -10.06 -12.07
N LEU A 694 -10.46 -9.26 -12.53
CA LEU A 694 -11.69 -9.76 -13.13
C LEU A 694 -11.43 -10.62 -14.38
N ALA A 695 -10.51 -10.20 -15.25
CA ALA A 695 -10.17 -10.95 -16.46
C ALA A 695 -9.51 -12.31 -16.15
N LEU A 696 -8.81 -12.45 -15.01
CA LEU A 696 -8.20 -13.72 -14.60
C LEU A 696 -9.25 -14.84 -14.41
N PHE A 697 -10.51 -14.51 -14.09
CA PHE A 697 -11.59 -15.50 -14.00
C PHE A 697 -11.91 -16.19 -15.34
N LEU A 698 -11.51 -15.59 -16.48
CA LEU A 698 -11.65 -16.23 -17.79
C LEU A 698 -10.76 -17.46 -17.93
N VAL A 699 -9.62 -17.53 -17.22
CA VAL A 699 -8.67 -18.65 -17.31
C VAL A 699 -9.28 -19.95 -16.76
N PRO A 700 -9.74 -20.05 -15.50
CA PRO A 700 -10.38 -21.25 -14.99
C PRO A 700 -11.70 -21.56 -15.73
N ALA A 701 -12.47 -20.54 -16.14
CA ALA A 701 -13.68 -20.74 -16.95
C ALA A 701 -13.36 -21.35 -18.33
N ALA A 702 -12.30 -20.90 -19.00
CA ALA A 702 -11.88 -21.43 -20.29
C ALA A 702 -11.37 -22.87 -20.16
N LEU A 703 -10.60 -23.18 -19.11
CA LEU A 703 -10.17 -24.55 -18.80
C LEU A 703 -11.37 -25.47 -18.56
N LEU A 704 -12.34 -25.03 -17.78
CA LEU A 704 -13.58 -25.77 -17.52
C LEU A 704 -14.36 -26.03 -18.83
N GLY A 705 -14.60 -24.97 -19.61
CA GLY A 705 -15.45 -25.02 -20.80
C GLY A 705 -14.83 -25.67 -22.04
N LEU A 706 -13.51 -25.56 -22.23
CA LEU A 706 -12.82 -26.09 -23.42
C LEU A 706 -12.13 -27.44 -23.20
N VAL A 707 -11.61 -27.70 -22.00
CA VAL A 707 -10.80 -28.89 -21.70
C VAL A 707 -11.60 -29.91 -20.88
N LEU A 708 -12.06 -29.51 -19.69
CA LEU A 708 -12.72 -30.41 -18.74
C LEU A 708 -14.17 -30.76 -19.11
N ARG A 709 -14.76 -30.01 -20.05
CA ARG A 709 -16.13 -30.22 -20.49
C ARG A 709 -16.43 -31.66 -20.92
N LYS A 710 -15.60 -32.29 -21.75
CA LYS A 710 -15.88 -33.65 -22.27
C LYS A 710 -15.94 -34.73 -21.18
N PRO A 711 -14.96 -34.85 -20.27
CA PRO A 711 -15.06 -35.84 -19.19
C PRO A 711 -16.20 -35.52 -18.23
N LEU A 712 -16.45 -34.24 -17.92
CA LEU A 712 -17.52 -33.83 -17.02
C LEU A 712 -18.92 -34.06 -17.63
N GLU A 713 -19.12 -33.80 -18.93
CA GLU A 713 -20.38 -34.09 -19.60
C GLU A 713 -20.73 -35.59 -19.51
N LYS A 714 -19.75 -36.48 -19.74
CA LYS A 714 -19.97 -37.93 -19.61
C LYS A 714 -20.31 -38.35 -18.17
N PHE A 715 -19.61 -37.77 -17.20
CA PHE A 715 -19.89 -38.02 -15.78
C PHE A 715 -21.29 -37.55 -15.39
N MET A 716 -21.69 -36.36 -15.87
CA MET A 716 -23.01 -35.81 -15.58
C MET A 716 -24.13 -36.58 -16.27
N GLU A 717 -23.93 -37.07 -17.49
CA GLU A 717 -24.88 -37.95 -18.18
C GLU A 717 -25.11 -39.25 -17.37
N TRP A 718 -24.03 -39.88 -16.88
CA TRP A 718 -24.12 -41.03 -15.99
C TRP A 718 -24.81 -40.70 -14.66
N TYR A 719 -24.49 -39.56 -14.04
CA TYR A 719 -25.10 -39.14 -12.77
C TYR A 719 -26.60 -38.90 -12.92
N VAL A 720 -27.02 -38.21 -13.98
CA VAL A 720 -28.43 -37.97 -14.27
C VAL A 720 -29.17 -39.28 -14.50
N GLU A 721 -28.60 -40.21 -15.26
CA GLU A 721 -29.18 -41.54 -15.49
C GLU A 721 -29.36 -42.32 -14.18
N GLN A 722 -28.39 -42.25 -13.26
CA GLN A 722 -28.50 -42.85 -11.93
C GLN A 722 -29.59 -42.19 -11.08
N VAL A 723 -29.69 -40.86 -11.09
CA VAL A 723 -30.73 -40.14 -10.35
C VAL A 723 -32.12 -40.42 -10.92
N GLU A 724 -32.29 -40.44 -12.24
CA GLU A 724 -33.55 -40.82 -12.89
C GLU A 724 -33.93 -42.27 -12.57
N SER A 725 -32.95 -43.18 -12.50
CA SER A 725 -33.19 -44.57 -12.08
C SER A 725 -33.61 -44.71 -10.61
N SER A 726 -33.30 -43.72 -9.76
CA SER A 726 -33.65 -43.72 -8.33
C SER A 726 -35.14 -43.39 -8.07
N LYS A 727 -35.88 -42.92 -9.09
CA LYS A 727 -37.29 -42.48 -9.02
C LYS A 727 -37.60 -41.37 -7.99
N LEU A 728 -36.58 -40.74 -7.40
CA LEU A 728 -36.75 -39.66 -6.42
C LEU A 728 -36.96 -38.28 -7.05
N VAL A 729 -36.51 -38.08 -8.29
CA VAL A 729 -36.69 -36.84 -9.06
C VAL A 729 -37.07 -37.25 -10.47
N GLY A 730 -38.26 -36.84 -10.92
CA GLY A 730 -38.82 -37.14 -12.24
C GLY A 730 -38.84 -35.93 -13.17
#